data_AF-Q03560-F1
#
_entry.id   AF-Q03560-F1
#
_cell.length_a   1.000
_cell.length_b   1.000
_cell.length_c   1.000
_cell.angle_alpha   90.00
_cell.angle_beta   90.00
_cell.angle_gamma   90.00
#
_symmetry.space_group_name_H-M   'P 1'
#
loop_
_entity.id
_entity.type
_entity.pdbx_description
1 polymer ?
#
loop_
_entity_poly.entity_id
_entity_poly.type
_entity_poly.pdbx_seq_one_letter_code
_entity_poly.pdbx_strand_id
1 'polypeptide(L)'
;MDESIDDVQETRTIAIPLKDSHEDEVIEINCSELPDGEEVLQILEAEEAKLSYWIEVALEYYRQDRVDLFMMILESAGSRAGLEYEGVKQDQMRALDILAAYWMTQGYREKAKDKKSDFFSKATVLFNTADKIAMYEWSHLTVRAWFYLFERDKSTNKYELADQQFNYVVKTNPKNVLPLIGKAVIAFNKKDYKTAIYYFRKAIRQCRHTIADLRVGIGHCFAKMGMMDKAKTAFERAMEIEPYNVSAMCGLGIILLNTYDHDSLKHAVSLFGRSYNLQTDHPVALIHLANHFFFKKEIERAWTLAWHAATYNDCDSIKAEAFYQMGRCRHAQGQFDGAYKYYYQARQANNGEHTLAHYGLGQMYIHRNEIEEAIKCFDTVHKRLPNNTDTMKILGSLYAHVQLNDPAQTAEARQKGRDVLGKYLAVENDDYEACIDLAQLLEATDPKRSLELYENAIDLLVTNESIQPQPEMLNNVGALYMSMKQYEKAEHHFKRAKERLEEQLNTDEGSLLLERRSAPEKSHLLTIRYNLALCLEHLCRTVEAEQMYKDIVKECPGYIDGYLRLGCITRDRHQVYESSLWLKQGVQFDQASPIVWTLIGNLHFAKNEWMPAQKKFEFILSKIFNNKIPDPYSLVALGNVWFEQLLNPSRKKEDEKKYIDRALQMYQKALKLQPKNMYAANGIGCVLAYKRNWNDARDVFSQVRESTSEFYDVWLNIAHVCMEREQWMAAVQMYSSAMKKFRKENDSTLQHYLAKAYYRANMLNEAKEALECAMLDQLDNTQLKFNYAIVLKKSAKEVLRGHKMTSEQVTAAIDDLKFADKIFQYISKNDDRQSSHTGMRISRTICAEEAKNCKDLLTQAKHKLAAAQTQDEEERRLMEKQEKEKIALQNKMIEEARAKEEAEKQKLEDMKNLRLSFIEMTKDVLRLPEIVEEKRRGGGGRKRRNDDGDEFVNDSSDAGNYDGEEGGEDGERRERRKKDKAAKKASRKKRERRDSGGPDSNRRDEKKRKRKEERDRKLQEKLSAKQSAKIKSRAFLSSSESSDDDKPKPAADSSDDEVDPRPPVDEFDSPTRTDSDSDRETTTKKKKKKAVVDSDEGSVSGSGSGSDNDDKPIIGGSDDDDDDKPAGGNSRDSDGSDAPKKKVIESDSD
;
A
#
# COMPACT_ATOMS: atom_id res chain seq x y z
N MET A 1 70.26 17.50 -15.42
CA MET A 1 71.17 16.34 -15.29
C MET A 1 70.87 15.42 -16.46
N ASP A 2 71.35 15.64 -17.69
CA ASP A 2 72.45 16.49 -18.23
C ASP A 2 73.89 16.06 -17.90
N GLU A 3 74.09 14.95 -17.19
CA GLU A 3 75.42 14.32 -17.00
C GLU A 3 75.26 12.79 -17.02
N SER A 4 76.32 12.08 -17.43
CA SER A 4 76.51 10.61 -17.42
C SER A 4 75.59 9.72 -18.29
N ILE A 5 75.60 9.91 -19.62
CA ILE A 5 75.54 8.78 -20.59
C ILE A 5 76.59 9.01 -21.69
N ASP A 6 77.86 9.08 -21.28
CA ASP A 6 79.04 8.95 -22.16
C ASP A 6 79.63 7.51 -22.06
N ASP A 7 78.79 6.53 -21.70
CA ASP A 7 79.16 5.11 -21.63
C ASP A 7 79.32 4.55 -23.05
N VAL A 8 80.53 4.75 -23.58
CA VAL A 8 81.22 4.00 -24.64
C VAL A 8 80.30 3.14 -25.52
N GLN A 9 79.93 3.67 -26.69
CA GLN A 9 79.55 2.81 -27.81
C GLN A 9 80.78 2.03 -28.28
N GLU A 10 81.05 0.88 -27.66
CA GLU A 10 81.96 -0.11 -28.22
C GLU A 10 81.43 -0.49 -29.61
N THR A 11 82.20 -0.15 -30.65
CA THR A 11 81.85 -0.44 -32.05
C THR A 11 81.87 -1.94 -32.26
N ARG A 12 80.71 -2.57 -32.04
CA ARG A 12 80.55 -4.02 -32.16
C ARG A 12 81.01 -4.47 -33.55
N THR A 13 81.98 -5.38 -33.59
CA THR A 13 82.37 -6.10 -34.81
C THR A 13 81.81 -7.52 -34.77
N ILE A 14 81.47 -8.06 -35.94
CA ILE A 14 81.17 -9.47 -36.15
C ILE A 14 82.33 -10.03 -36.96
N ALA A 15 83.15 -10.87 -36.32
CA ALA A 15 84.25 -11.59 -36.95
C ALA A 15 83.73 -12.90 -37.59
N ILE A 16 83.76 -12.98 -38.91
CA ILE A 16 83.39 -14.18 -39.69
C ILE A 16 84.69 -14.91 -40.07
N PRO A 17 84.91 -16.17 -39.64
CA PRO A 17 86.07 -16.96 -40.05
C PRO A 17 86.12 -17.16 -41.56
N LEU A 18 87.32 -17.05 -42.14
CA LEU A 18 87.60 -17.45 -43.51
C LEU A 18 87.64 -18.98 -43.65
N LYS A 19 87.30 -19.49 -44.84
CA LYS A 19 87.13 -20.92 -45.10
C LYS A 19 88.44 -21.71 -45.25
N ASP A 20 89.44 -21.10 -45.91
CA ASP A 20 90.69 -21.77 -46.29
C ASP A 20 91.88 -21.47 -45.34
N SER A 21 91.65 -20.71 -44.27
CA SER A 21 92.66 -20.34 -43.27
C SER A 21 92.63 -21.25 -42.04
N HIS A 22 93.71 -21.24 -41.24
CA HIS A 22 93.58 -21.61 -39.83
C HIS A 22 92.70 -20.58 -39.09
N GLU A 23 92.14 -20.96 -37.93
CA GLU A 23 91.02 -20.27 -37.25
C GLU A 23 91.29 -18.81 -36.80
N ASP A 24 92.49 -18.28 -37.04
CA ASP A 24 92.93 -16.92 -36.65
C ASP A 24 92.56 -15.82 -37.67
N GLU A 25 92.28 -16.14 -38.94
CA GLU A 25 91.95 -15.12 -39.97
C GLU A 25 90.43 -14.94 -40.12
N VAL A 26 89.97 -13.69 -39.98
CA VAL A 26 88.55 -13.32 -39.93
C VAL A 26 88.23 -12.07 -40.75
N ILE A 27 87.04 -12.04 -41.36
CA ILE A 27 86.43 -10.83 -41.92
C ILE A 27 85.68 -10.11 -40.79
N GLU A 28 86.14 -8.93 -40.40
CA GLU A 28 85.44 -8.09 -39.42
C GLU A 28 84.39 -7.19 -40.09
N ILE A 29 83.10 -7.51 -39.89
CA ILE A 29 82.00 -6.61 -40.24
C ILE A 29 81.76 -5.65 -39.07
N ASN A 30 81.95 -4.34 -39.29
CA ASN A 30 81.63 -3.30 -38.33
C ASN A 30 80.10 -3.05 -38.27
N CYS A 31 79.48 -3.26 -37.12
CA CYS A 31 78.02 -3.10 -36.96
C CYS A 31 77.55 -1.64 -36.97
N SER A 32 78.45 -0.65 -36.83
CA SER A 32 78.08 0.76 -37.03
C SER A 32 77.98 1.13 -38.51
N GLU A 33 78.75 0.47 -39.39
CA GLU A 33 78.82 0.73 -40.83
C GLU A 33 78.62 -0.59 -41.62
N LEU A 34 77.45 -1.22 -41.43
CA LEU A 34 77.06 -2.42 -42.17
C LEU A 34 77.04 -2.14 -43.70
N PRO A 35 77.68 -2.99 -44.53
CA PRO A 35 77.74 -2.82 -46.00
C PRO A 35 76.39 -2.93 -46.74
N ASP A 36 76.43 -3.16 -48.06
CA ASP A 36 75.22 -3.55 -48.80
C ASP A 36 74.86 -5.02 -48.54
N GLY A 37 73.56 -5.33 -48.57
CA GLY A 37 73.05 -6.66 -48.26
C GLY A 37 73.52 -7.73 -49.24
N GLU A 38 73.68 -7.39 -50.53
CA GLU A 38 74.19 -8.31 -51.54
C GLU A 38 75.69 -8.63 -51.35
N GLU A 39 76.49 -7.68 -50.85
CA GLU A 39 77.91 -7.90 -50.53
C GLU A 39 78.05 -8.82 -49.32
N VAL A 40 77.27 -8.57 -48.26
CA VAL A 40 77.30 -9.41 -47.05
C VAL A 40 76.74 -10.81 -47.31
N LEU A 41 75.75 -10.97 -48.20
CA LEU A 41 75.34 -12.29 -48.70
C LEU A 41 76.49 -12.99 -49.44
N GLN A 42 77.16 -12.32 -50.37
CA GLN A 42 78.29 -12.92 -51.11
C GLN A 42 79.42 -13.37 -50.17
N ILE A 43 79.73 -12.60 -49.11
CA ILE A 43 80.70 -12.99 -48.08
C ILE A 43 80.22 -14.23 -47.30
N LEU A 44 78.98 -14.20 -46.78
CA LEU A 44 78.42 -15.31 -45.99
C LEU A 44 78.25 -16.61 -46.81
N GLU A 45 78.05 -16.51 -48.12
CA GLU A 45 77.95 -17.62 -49.07
C GLU A 45 79.31 -18.16 -49.50
N ALA A 46 80.31 -17.29 -49.75
CA ALA A 46 81.65 -17.70 -50.15
C ALA A 46 82.40 -18.45 -49.03
N GLU A 47 82.31 -17.95 -47.80
CA GLU A 47 82.97 -18.55 -46.64
C GLU A 47 82.18 -19.71 -46.00
N GLU A 48 81.05 -20.12 -46.60
CA GLU A 48 80.13 -21.15 -46.07
C GLU A 48 79.76 -20.92 -44.59
N ALA A 49 79.56 -19.65 -44.21
CA ALA A 49 79.55 -19.22 -42.81
C ALA A 49 78.46 -19.92 -41.97
N LYS A 50 78.80 -20.26 -40.72
CA LYS A 50 77.88 -20.86 -39.74
C LYS A 50 76.62 -20.00 -39.58
N LEU A 51 75.45 -20.63 -39.50
CA LEU A 51 74.14 -19.98 -39.45
C LEU A 51 74.00 -19.00 -38.25
N SER A 52 74.78 -19.19 -37.19
CA SER A 52 74.93 -18.22 -36.08
C SER A 52 75.31 -16.82 -36.57
N TYR A 53 76.25 -16.69 -37.52
CA TYR A 53 76.70 -15.39 -38.04
C TYR A 53 75.63 -14.73 -38.91
N TRP A 54 74.95 -15.49 -39.77
CA TRP A 54 73.82 -15.00 -40.56
C TRP A 54 72.72 -14.39 -39.67
N ILE A 55 72.41 -15.04 -38.54
CA ILE A 55 71.42 -14.55 -37.57
C ILE A 55 71.89 -13.26 -36.90
N GLU A 56 73.17 -13.16 -36.53
CA GLU A 56 73.67 -11.95 -35.85
C GLU A 56 73.78 -10.76 -36.81
N VAL A 57 74.28 -10.96 -38.02
CA VAL A 57 74.28 -9.98 -39.10
C VAL A 57 72.87 -9.47 -39.38
N ALA A 58 71.90 -10.37 -39.57
CA ALA A 58 70.50 -9.98 -39.80
C ALA A 58 69.93 -9.16 -38.63
N LEU A 59 70.23 -9.53 -37.37
CA LEU A 59 69.80 -8.77 -36.20
C LEU A 59 70.42 -7.36 -36.14
N GLU A 60 71.62 -7.14 -36.66
CA GLU A 60 72.17 -5.78 -36.79
C GLU A 60 71.46 -4.97 -37.88
N TYR A 61 71.15 -5.56 -39.05
CA TYR A 61 70.30 -4.89 -40.05
C TYR A 61 68.92 -4.52 -39.47
N TYR A 62 68.34 -5.37 -38.61
CA TYR A 62 67.10 -5.06 -37.90
C TYR A 62 67.26 -3.91 -36.89
N ARG A 63 68.41 -3.78 -36.19
CA ARG A 63 68.68 -2.64 -35.29
C ARG A 63 68.86 -1.32 -36.05
N GLN A 64 69.24 -1.36 -37.33
CA GLN A 64 69.33 -0.20 -38.21
C GLN A 64 68.01 0.09 -38.98
N ASP A 65 66.88 -0.53 -38.59
CA ASP A 65 65.59 -0.49 -39.30
C ASP A 65 65.66 -0.92 -40.80
N ARG A 66 66.75 -1.58 -41.24
CA ARG A 66 66.91 -2.14 -42.60
C ARG A 66 66.23 -3.51 -42.71
N VAL A 67 64.91 -3.51 -42.52
CA VAL A 67 64.06 -4.71 -42.37
C VAL A 67 64.09 -5.62 -43.61
N ASP A 68 64.12 -5.08 -44.82
CA ASP A 68 64.14 -5.89 -46.05
C ASP A 68 65.42 -6.74 -46.15
N LEU A 69 66.57 -6.20 -45.73
CA LEU A 69 67.84 -6.92 -45.69
C LEU A 69 67.86 -7.98 -44.58
N PHE A 70 67.31 -7.66 -43.39
CA PHE A 70 67.10 -8.63 -42.31
C PHE A 70 66.27 -9.83 -42.77
N MET A 71 65.19 -9.60 -43.52
CA MET A 71 64.37 -10.68 -44.10
C MET A 71 65.15 -11.48 -45.15
N MET A 72 65.76 -10.79 -46.14
CA MET A 72 66.50 -11.42 -47.23
C MET A 72 67.62 -12.34 -46.73
N ILE A 73 68.37 -11.90 -45.71
CA ILE A 73 69.46 -12.67 -45.12
C ILE A 73 68.92 -13.90 -44.37
N LEU A 74 67.86 -13.76 -43.56
CA LEU A 74 67.29 -14.92 -42.84
C LEU A 74 66.57 -15.94 -43.75
N GLU A 75 65.90 -15.48 -44.81
CA GLU A 75 65.22 -16.37 -45.77
C GLU A 75 66.22 -17.15 -46.65
N SER A 76 67.33 -16.51 -47.05
CA SER A 76 68.41 -17.18 -47.79
C SER A 76 69.26 -18.11 -46.92
N ALA A 77 69.54 -17.73 -45.66
CA ALA A 77 70.37 -18.51 -44.72
C ALA A 77 69.90 -19.96 -44.54
N GLY A 78 68.58 -20.19 -44.55
CA GLY A 78 67.98 -21.53 -44.46
C GLY A 78 68.31 -22.47 -45.64
N SER A 79 68.93 -21.95 -46.71
CA SER A 79 69.31 -22.72 -47.91
C SER A 79 70.78 -22.59 -48.31
N ARG A 80 71.52 -21.61 -47.76
CA ARG A 80 72.90 -21.26 -48.20
C ARG A 80 73.96 -21.21 -47.08
N ALA A 81 73.57 -21.19 -45.81
CA ALA A 81 74.54 -21.25 -44.70
C ALA A 81 75.21 -22.64 -44.63
N GLY A 82 76.45 -22.71 -44.13
CA GLY A 82 77.13 -23.98 -43.93
C GLY A 82 76.38 -24.87 -42.94
N LEU A 83 75.88 -26.02 -43.40
CA LEU A 83 75.04 -26.94 -42.60
C LEU A 83 75.82 -28.04 -41.87
N GLU A 84 77.15 -28.07 -41.97
CA GLU A 84 78.00 -29.14 -41.45
C GLU A 84 78.80 -28.70 -40.20
N TYR A 85 78.09 -28.32 -39.13
CA TYR A 85 78.71 -28.05 -37.81
C TYR A 85 77.86 -28.51 -36.62
N GLU A 86 78.48 -28.72 -35.46
CA GLU A 86 77.76 -29.04 -34.23
C GLU A 86 76.96 -27.82 -33.73
N GLY A 87 75.62 -27.96 -33.71
CA GLY A 87 74.71 -26.90 -33.25
C GLY A 87 73.69 -26.43 -34.28
N VAL A 88 73.86 -26.75 -35.57
CA VAL A 88 73.02 -26.31 -36.72
C VAL A 88 71.51 -26.32 -36.42
N LYS A 89 70.98 -27.38 -35.78
CA LYS A 89 69.55 -27.49 -35.45
C LYS A 89 69.03 -26.38 -34.51
N GLN A 90 69.87 -25.89 -33.60
CA GLN A 90 69.52 -24.82 -32.67
C GLN A 90 69.49 -23.47 -33.40
N ASP A 91 70.45 -23.19 -34.28
CA ASP A 91 70.45 -21.97 -35.09
C ASP A 91 69.35 -21.99 -36.17
N GLN A 92 69.05 -23.14 -36.80
CA GLN A 92 67.93 -23.28 -37.74
C GLN A 92 66.60 -22.93 -37.06
N MET A 93 66.35 -23.48 -35.88
CA MET A 93 65.19 -23.16 -35.07
C MET A 93 65.17 -21.69 -34.63
N ARG A 94 66.32 -21.12 -34.21
CA ARG A 94 66.48 -19.70 -33.84
C ARG A 94 66.16 -18.77 -35.02
N ALA A 95 66.59 -19.07 -36.24
CA ALA A 95 66.27 -18.31 -37.43
C ALA A 95 64.75 -18.36 -37.75
N LEU A 96 64.15 -19.55 -37.70
CA LEU A 96 62.71 -19.74 -37.90
C LEU A 96 61.86 -19.03 -36.83
N ASP A 97 62.28 -19.10 -35.56
CA ASP A 97 61.63 -18.39 -34.44
C ASP A 97 61.71 -16.86 -34.60
N ILE A 98 62.86 -16.33 -35.07
CA ILE A 98 63.03 -14.89 -35.32
C ILE A 98 62.14 -14.43 -36.49
N LEU A 99 62.09 -15.18 -37.60
CA LEU A 99 61.18 -14.90 -38.72
C LEU A 99 59.71 -14.98 -38.27
N ALA A 100 59.33 -16.00 -37.49
CA ALA A 100 57.96 -16.17 -37.00
C ALA A 100 57.56 -15.05 -36.02
N ALA A 101 58.47 -14.63 -35.14
CA ALA A 101 58.28 -13.48 -34.25
C ALA A 101 58.12 -12.18 -35.04
N TYR A 102 58.92 -11.96 -36.10
CA TYR A 102 58.79 -10.82 -36.99
C TYR A 102 57.40 -10.78 -37.66
N TRP A 103 56.97 -11.85 -38.33
CA TRP A 103 55.64 -11.93 -38.95
C TRP A 103 54.51 -11.75 -37.93
N MET A 104 54.64 -12.29 -36.71
CA MET A 104 53.71 -12.06 -35.60
C MET A 104 53.62 -10.58 -35.21
N THR A 105 54.74 -9.84 -35.13
CA THR A 105 54.71 -8.40 -34.82
C THR A 105 54.08 -7.56 -35.94
N GLN A 106 54.30 -7.93 -37.21
CA GLN A 106 53.62 -7.27 -38.33
C GLN A 106 52.11 -7.59 -38.36
N GLY A 107 51.72 -8.84 -38.08
CA GLY A 107 50.32 -9.21 -37.87
C GLY A 107 49.64 -8.46 -36.71
N TYR A 108 50.38 -8.07 -35.68
CA TYR A 108 49.85 -7.22 -34.61
C TYR A 108 49.68 -5.75 -35.02
N ARG A 109 50.63 -5.21 -35.80
CA ARG A 109 50.62 -3.81 -36.29
C ARG A 109 49.64 -3.57 -37.45
N GLU A 110 49.37 -4.59 -38.26
CA GLU A 110 48.51 -4.48 -39.45
C GLU A 110 47.02 -4.28 -39.10
N LYS A 111 46.39 -3.40 -39.88
CA LYS A 111 45.03 -2.88 -39.71
C LYS A 111 44.06 -3.55 -40.70
N ALA A 112 44.53 -4.00 -41.86
CA ALA A 112 43.75 -4.81 -42.79
C ALA A 112 43.62 -6.26 -42.31
N LYS A 113 42.40 -6.73 -42.07
CA LYS A 113 42.11 -8.08 -41.54
C LYS A 113 42.71 -9.21 -42.39
N ASP A 114 42.71 -9.03 -43.71
CA ASP A 114 43.14 -10.06 -44.66
C ASP A 114 44.65 -10.23 -44.58
N LYS A 115 45.42 -9.15 -44.79
CA LYS A 115 46.88 -9.12 -44.59
C LYS A 115 47.32 -9.58 -43.20
N LYS A 116 46.53 -9.24 -42.17
CA LYS A 116 46.76 -9.67 -40.79
C LYS A 116 46.65 -11.19 -40.67
N SER A 117 45.63 -11.80 -41.28
CA SER A 117 45.50 -13.25 -41.43
C SER A 117 46.67 -13.84 -42.22
N ASP A 118 47.13 -13.17 -43.29
CA ASP A 118 48.29 -13.61 -44.07
C ASP A 118 49.57 -13.64 -43.23
N PHE A 119 49.84 -12.60 -42.42
CA PHE A 119 51.01 -12.54 -41.54
C PHE A 119 50.96 -13.60 -40.43
N PHE A 120 49.80 -13.83 -39.79
CA PHE A 120 49.65 -14.92 -38.82
C PHE A 120 49.72 -16.32 -39.47
N SER A 121 49.30 -16.49 -40.74
CA SER A 121 49.46 -17.76 -41.45
C SER A 121 50.93 -18.05 -41.80
N LYS A 122 51.70 -17.04 -42.24
CA LYS A 122 53.16 -17.15 -42.42
C LYS A 122 53.88 -17.58 -41.14
N ALA A 123 53.57 -16.93 -40.01
CA ALA A 123 54.12 -17.31 -38.71
C ALA A 123 53.75 -18.76 -38.33
N THR A 124 52.49 -19.17 -38.57
CA THR A 124 52.03 -20.56 -38.35
C THR A 124 52.83 -21.58 -39.18
N VAL A 125 53.13 -21.29 -40.46
CA VAL A 125 53.95 -22.17 -41.30
C VAL A 125 55.37 -22.32 -40.74
N LEU A 126 55.97 -21.21 -40.29
CA LEU A 126 57.33 -21.21 -39.71
C LEU A 126 57.41 -21.99 -38.39
N PHE A 127 56.45 -21.82 -37.47
CA PHE A 127 56.38 -22.64 -36.26
C PHE A 127 56.22 -24.14 -36.61
N ASN A 128 55.33 -24.48 -37.55
CA ASN A 128 55.16 -25.85 -38.05
C ASN A 128 56.42 -26.44 -38.74
N THR A 129 57.38 -25.61 -39.18
CA THR A 129 58.69 -26.08 -39.64
C THR A 129 59.69 -26.24 -38.48
N ALA A 130 59.71 -25.33 -37.51
CA ALA A 130 60.58 -25.42 -36.33
C ALA A 130 60.22 -26.60 -35.40
N ASP A 131 58.93 -26.90 -35.24
CA ASP A 131 58.44 -28.07 -34.49
C ASP A 131 59.03 -29.40 -35.00
N LYS A 132 59.27 -29.52 -36.31
CA LYS A 132 59.88 -30.70 -36.94
C LYS A 132 61.37 -30.85 -36.63
N ILE A 133 62.03 -29.77 -36.21
CA ILE A 133 63.45 -29.76 -35.82
C ILE A 133 63.59 -30.10 -34.33
N ALA A 134 62.87 -29.37 -33.46
CA ALA A 134 62.94 -29.55 -32.00
C ALA A 134 61.72 -28.96 -31.23
N MET A 135 60.55 -29.61 -31.35
CA MET A 135 59.27 -29.28 -30.69
C MET A 135 59.31 -28.86 -29.19
N TYR A 136 60.32 -29.27 -28.43
CA TYR A 136 60.41 -29.03 -26.98
C TYR A 136 61.50 -28.05 -26.52
N GLU A 137 62.20 -27.37 -27.42
CA GLU A 137 63.20 -26.36 -27.02
C GLU A 137 62.54 -25.18 -26.29
N TRP A 138 63.18 -24.70 -25.22
CA TRP A 138 62.62 -23.67 -24.36
C TRP A 138 62.51 -22.30 -25.04
N SER A 139 63.34 -22.02 -26.06
CA SER A 139 63.27 -20.80 -26.87
C SER A 139 62.02 -20.81 -27.75
N HIS A 140 61.88 -21.85 -28.57
CA HIS A 140 60.76 -22.05 -29.49
C HIS A 140 59.41 -22.07 -28.75
N LEU A 141 59.33 -22.81 -27.64
CA LEU A 141 58.16 -22.82 -26.77
C LEU A 141 57.84 -21.44 -26.15
N THR A 142 58.83 -20.56 -25.96
CA THR A 142 58.56 -19.18 -25.52
C THR A 142 57.89 -18.38 -26.65
N VAL A 143 58.43 -18.43 -27.88
CA VAL A 143 57.93 -17.64 -29.00
C VAL A 143 56.54 -18.13 -29.45
N ARG A 144 56.34 -19.45 -29.56
CA ARG A 144 55.02 -20.04 -29.90
C ARG A 144 53.95 -19.76 -28.84
N ALA A 145 54.31 -19.73 -27.56
CA ALA A 145 53.38 -19.35 -26.49
C ALA A 145 52.99 -17.86 -26.55
N TRP A 146 53.88 -16.98 -27.02
CA TRP A 146 53.53 -15.58 -27.32
C TRP A 146 52.62 -15.45 -28.54
N PHE A 147 52.85 -16.23 -29.61
CA PHE A 147 51.97 -16.26 -30.79
C PHE A 147 50.50 -16.52 -30.40
N TYR A 148 50.23 -17.48 -29.52
CA TYR A 148 48.87 -17.74 -28.99
C TYR A 148 48.26 -16.59 -28.17
N LEU A 149 49.05 -15.60 -27.72
CA LEU A 149 48.55 -14.38 -27.05
C LEU A 149 48.36 -13.20 -28.02
N PHE A 150 49.17 -13.12 -29.08
CA PHE A 150 49.07 -12.11 -30.14
C PHE A 150 47.94 -12.42 -31.12
N GLU A 151 47.75 -13.70 -31.44
CA GLU A 151 46.66 -14.21 -32.28
C GLU A 151 45.33 -14.20 -31.50
N ARG A 152 44.82 -12.99 -31.22
CA ARG A 152 43.61 -12.67 -30.42
C ARG A 152 42.28 -13.10 -31.07
N ASP A 153 42.22 -14.31 -31.62
CA ASP A 153 40.94 -14.96 -31.85
C ASP A 153 40.22 -15.18 -30.50
N LYS A 154 38.88 -15.08 -30.52
CA LYS A 154 38.05 -15.12 -29.30
C LYS A 154 37.80 -16.54 -28.80
N SER A 155 38.29 -17.57 -29.52
CA SER A 155 38.22 -18.96 -29.08
C SER A 155 39.04 -19.18 -27.79
N THR A 156 38.34 -19.49 -26.70
CA THR A 156 38.86 -19.43 -25.32
C THR A 156 40.03 -20.37 -25.01
N ASN A 157 40.29 -21.35 -25.87
CA ASN A 157 41.26 -22.43 -25.67
C ASN A 157 42.73 -21.97 -25.83
N LYS A 158 43.01 -20.92 -26.62
CA LYS A 158 44.40 -20.48 -26.92
C LYS A 158 45.18 -20.01 -25.67
N TYR A 159 44.50 -19.41 -24.70
CA TYR A 159 45.12 -19.04 -23.41
C TYR A 159 45.60 -20.24 -22.59
N GLU A 160 44.98 -21.41 -22.75
CA GLU A 160 45.33 -22.62 -21.99
C GLU A 160 46.58 -23.25 -22.61
N LEU A 161 46.65 -23.32 -23.95
CA LEU A 161 47.83 -23.74 -24.70
C LEU A 161 49.04 -22.84 -24.41
N ALA A 162 48.83 -21.52 -24.36
CA ALA A 162 49.86 -20.55 -23.96
C ALA A 162 50.35 -20.80 -22.52
N ASP A 163 49.43 -20.96 -21.54
CA ASP A 163 49.82 -21.20 -20.14
C ASP A 163 50.58 -22.52 -19.99
N GLN A 164 50.16 -23.59 -20.67
CA GLN A 164 50.85 -24.89 -20.69
C GLN A 164 52.30 -24.76 -21.20
N GLN A 165 52.52 -24.08 -22.33
CA GLN A 165 53.85 -23.89 -22.89
C GLN A 165 54.72 -22.98 -22.01
N PHE A 166 54.19 -21.87 -21.49
CA PHE A 166 54.92 -21.05 -20.52
C PHE A 166 55.24 -21.82 -19.22
N ASN A 167 54.33 -22.67 -18.73
CA ASN A 167 54.59 -23.54 -17.57
C ASN A 167 55.72 -24.56 -17.82
N TYR A 168 55.89 -25.04 -19.05
CA TYR A 168 57.02 -25.89 -19.42
C TYR A 168 58.32 -25.09 -19.38
N VAL A 169 58.39 -23.93 -20.05
CA VAL A 169 59.59 -23.09 -20.06
C VAL A 169 60.00 -22.61 -18.66
N VAL A 170 59.03 -22.26 -17.80
CA VAL A 170 59.32 -21.84 -16.41
C VAL A 170 59.89 -23.00 -15.56
N LYS A 171 59.67 -24.27 -15.94
CA LYS A 171 60.28 -25.44 -15.30
C LYS A 171 61.68 -25.73 -15.86
N THR A 172 61.87 -25.66 -17.19
CA THR A 172 63.16 -26.00 -17.84
C THR A 172 64.20 -24.89 -17.73
N ASN A 173 63.79 -23.63 -17.90
CA ASN A 173 64.65 -22.45 -17.72
C ASN A 173 64.02 -21.43 -16.74
N PRO A 174 64.14 -21.66 -15.41
CA PRO A 174 63.56 -20.78 -14.40
C PRO A 174 64.14 -19.36 -14.33
N LYS A 175 65.17 -19.04 -15.14
CA LYS A 175 65.79 -17.71 -15.26
C LYS A 175 65.21 -16.88 -16.42
N ASN A 176 64.49 -17.50 -17.36
CA ASN A 176 63.88 -16.78 -18.48
C ASN A 176 62.68 -15.95 -17.98
N VAL A 177 62.71 -14.65 -18.27
CA VAL A 177 61.69 -13.69 -17.81
C VAL A 177 60.46 -13.67 -18.72
N LEU A 178 60.64 -13.85 -20.04
CA LEU A 178 59.56 -13.71 -21.03
C LEU A 178 58.32 -14.58 -20.72
N PRO A 179 58.46 -15.86 -20.31
CA PRO A 179 57.32 -16.67 -19.87
C PRO A 179 56.56 -16.12 -18.67
N LEU A 180 57.23 -15.47 -17.72
CA LEU A 180 56.58 -14.89 -16.54
C LEU A 180 55.73 -13.68 -16.91
N ILE A 181 56.15 -12.92 -17.92
CA ILE A 181 55.35 -11.82 -18.48
C ILE A 181 54.12 -12.38 -19.18
N GLY A 182 54.28 -13.43 -20.01
CA GLY A 182 53.15 -14.15 -20.62
C GLY A 182 52.15 -14.70 -19.60
N LYS A 183 52.64 -15.38 -18.55
CA LYS A 183 51.84 -15.83 -17.39
C LYS A 183 51.06 -14.68 -16.74
N ALA A 184 51.68 -13.51 -16.58
CA ALA A 184 51.04 -12.34 -15.97
C ALA A 184 49.92 -11.75 -16.85
N VAL A 185 50.11 -11.72 -18.18
CA VAL A 185 49.08 -11.29 -19.14
C VAL A 185 47.91 -12.26 -19.18
N ILE A 186 48.16 -13.58 -19.15
CA ILE A 186 47.11 -14.61 -19.05
C ILE A 186 46.30 -14.44 -17.76
N ALA A 187 46.97 -14.27 -16.62
CA ALA A 187 46.30 -14.03 -15.33
C ALA A 187 45.45 -12.75 -15.34
N PHE A 188 45.94 -11.65 -15.92
CA PHE A 188 45.20 -10.40 -16.07
C PHE A 188 43.93 -10.60 -16.93
N ASN A 189 44.04 -11.30 -18.06
CA ASN A 189 42.90 -11.60 -18.93
C ASN A 189 41.89 -12.55 -18.26
N LYS A 190 42.36 -13.52 -17.46
CA LYS A 190 41.53 -14.37 -16.59
C LYS A 190 40.98 -13.63 -15.34
N LYS A 191 41.16 -12.30 -15.26
CA LYS A 191 40.72 -11.40 -14.16
C LYS A 191 41.37 -11.68 -12.80
N ASP A 192 42.41 -12.52 -12.71
CA ASP A 192 43.19 -12.73 -11.50
C ASP A 192 44.38 -11.76 -11.44
N TYR A 193 44.05 -10.54 -11.03
CA TYR A 193 45.02 -9.46 -10.84
C TYR A 193 46.06 -9.78 -9.73
N LYS A 194 45.77 -10.72 -8.81
CA LYS A 194 46.70 -11.08 -7.72
C LYS A 194 47.84 -11.96 -8.23
N THR A 195 47.54 -13.01 -9.01
CA THR A 195 48.61 -13.81 -9.62
C THR A 195 49.31 -13.06 -10.75
N ALA A 196 48.62 -12.17 -11.48
CA ALA A 196 49.27 -11.25 -12.42
C ALA A 196 50.36 -10.39 -11.75
N ILE A 197 50.03 -9.71 -10.63
CA ILE A 197 51.00 -8.94 -9.83
C ILE A 197 52.13 -9.84 -9.31
N TYR A 198 51.85 -11.07 -8.87
CA TYR A 198 52.88 -12.01 -8.42
C TYR A 198 53.87 -12.33 -9.55
N TYR A 199 53.38 -12.64 -10.76
CA TYR A 199 54.24 -12.95 -11.91
C TYR A 199 55.03 -11.73 -12.41
N PHE A 200 54.41 -10.54 -12.52
CA PHE A 200 55.14 -9.30 -12.83
C PHE A 200 56.23 -9.00 -11.79
N ARG A 201 55.94 -9.16 -10.48
CA ARG A 201 56.94 -8.96 -9.42
C ARG A 201 58.03 -10.04 -9.40
N LYS A 202 57.75 -11.25 -9.91
CA LYS A 202 58.79 -12.28 -10.14
C LYS A 202 59.66 -11.92 -11.35
N ALA A 203 59.06 -11.44 -12.43
CA ALA A 203 59.77 -10.98 -13.63
C ALA A 203 60.75 -9.83 -13.31
N ILE A 204 60.29 -8.78 -12.61
CA ILE A 204 61.11 -7.63 -12.21
C ILE A 204 62.33 -8.04 -11.34
N ARG A 205 62.21 -9.12 -10.55
CA ARG A 205 63.34 -9.66 -9.73
C ARG A 205 64.35 -10.49 -10.52
N GLN A 206 64.03 -10.87 -11.76
CA GLN A 206 64.89 -11.70 -12.62
C GLN A 206 65.46 -10.91 -13.81
N CYS A 207 64.82 -9.79 -14.17
CA CYS A 207 65.36 -8.84 -15.14
C CYS A 207 66.74 -8.33 -14.72
N ARG A 208 67.70 -8.35 -15.66
CA ARG A 208 68.99 -7.63 -15.52
C ARG A 208 68.87 -6.14 -15.87
N HIS A 209 67.87 -5.77 -16.68
CA HIS A 209 67.60 -4.40 -17.15
C HIS A 209 66.21 -3.93 -16.68
N THR A 210 66.03 -2.63 -16.47
CA THR A 210 64.78 -2.06 -15.94
C THR A 210 63.73 -1.85 -17.02
N ILE A 211 62.78 -2.79 -17.17
CA ILE A 211 61.63 -2.64 -18.07
C ILE A 211 60.52 -1.82 -17.38
N ALA A 212 60.14 -0.68 -17.96
CA ALA A 212 59.06 0.17 -17.44
C ALA A 212 57.67 -0.49 -17.56
N ASP A 213 57.37 -1.16 -18.68
CA ASP A 213 56.08 -1.82 -18.93
C ASP A 213 55.67 -2.86 -17.88
N LEU A 214 56.63 -3.49 -17.19
CA LEU A 214 56.30 -4.40 -16.08
C LEU A 214 55.70 -3.66 -14.88
N ARG A 215 56.07 -2.39 -14.67
CA ARG A 215 55.44 -1.50 -13.68
C ARG A 215 54.08 -0.99 -14.18
N VAL A 216 53.94 -0.71 -15.48
CA VAL A 216 52.64 -0.37 -16.13
C VAL A 216 51.63 -1.51 -15.96
N GLY A 217 52.04 -2.76 -16.22
CA GLY A 217 51.20 -3.95 -15.99
C GLY A 217 50.75 -4.10 -14.53
N ILE A 218 51.65 -3.85 -13.57
CA ILE A 218 51.31 -3.81 -12.13
C ILE A 218 50.33 -2.66 -11.84
N GLY A 219 50.51 -1.48 -12.45
CA GLY A 219 49.61 -0.33 -12.31
C GLY A 219 48.19 -0.65 -12.76
N HIS A 220 48.03 -1.26 -13.94
CA HIS A 220 46.72 -1.72 -14.42
C HIS A 220 46.09 -2.78 -13.51
N CYS A 221 46.88 -3.70 -12.95
CA CYS A 221 46.38 -4.68 -11.98
C CYS A 221 45.86 -3.98 -10.70
N PHE A 222 46.62 -3.04 -10.14
CA PHE A 222 46.17 -2.29 -8.96
C PHE A 222 44.93 -1.43 -9.24
N ALA A 223 44.82 -0.80 -10.41
CA ALA A 223 43.65 -0.05 -10.82
C ALA A 223 42.40 -0.94 -10.94
N LYS A 224 42.52 -2.14 -11.54
CA LYS A 224 41.43 -3.13 -11.59
C LYS A 224 41.09 -3.75 -10.23
N MET A 225 41.98 -3.64 -9.23
CA MET A 225 41.72 -3.96 -7.82
C MET A 225 41.23 -2.76 -6.99
N GLY A 226 40.97 -1.61 -7.60
CA GLY A 226 40.53 -0.37 -6.91
C GLY A 226 41.61 0.31 -6.05
N MET A 227 42.87 -0.15 -6.10
CA MET A 227 43.97 0.39 -5.29
C MET A 227 44.65 1.56 -6.00
N MET A 228 43.91 2.66 -6.19
CA MET A 228 44.29 3.78 -7.05
C MET A 228 45.66 4.39 -6.72
N ASP A 229 46.01 4.56 -5.44
CA ASP A 229 47.31 5.12 -5.03
C ASP A 229 48.49 4.21 -5.41
N LYS A 230 48.28 2.88 -5.33
CA LYS A 230 49.28 1.88 -5.72
C LYS A 230 49.39 1.75 -7.24
N ALA A 231 48.32 2.06 -7.97
CA ALA A 231 48.35 2.16 -9.42
C ALA A 231 49.08 3.45 -9.87
N LYS A 232 48.76 4.60 -9.25
CA LYS A 232 49.43 5.89 -9.48
C LYS A 232 50.95 5.77 -9.27
N THR A 233 51.37 5.31 -8.09
CA THR A 233 52.80 5.10 -7.76
C THR A 233 53.49 4.03 -8.61
N ALA A 234 52.75 3.14 -9.29
CA ALA A 234 53.32 2.20 -10.25
C ALA A 234 53.52 2.82 -11.64
N PHE A 235 52.61 3.70 -12.10
CA PHE A 235 52.76 4.45 -13.35
C PHE A 235 53.79 5.58 -13.24
N GLU A 236 53.81 6.33 -12.13
CA GLU A 236 54.86 7.31 -11.83
C GLU A 236 56.25 6.64 -11.90
N ARG A 237 56.39 5.49 -11.23
CA ARG A 237 57.60 4.65 -11.28
C ARG A 237 57.89 4.00 -12.64
N ALA A 238 56.95 3.98 -13.58
CA ALA A 238 57.24 3.58 -14.96
C ALA A 238 57.83 4.77 -15.73
N MET A 239 57.24 5.97 -15.57
CA MET A 239 57.75 7.22 -16.15
C MET A 239 59.11 7.64 -15.58
N GLU A 240 59.44 7.28 -14.34
CA GLU A 240 60.78 7.44 -13.75
C GLU A 240 61.86 6.61 -14.45
N ILE A 241 61.52 5.44 -14.99
CA ILE A 241 62.45 4.61 -15.79
C ILE A 241 62.49 5.11 -17.23
N GLU A 242 61.31 5.35 -17.81
CA GLU A 242 61.13 5.65 -19.22
C GLU A 242 60.24 6.89 -19.38
N PRO A 243 60.83 8.11 -19.44
CA PRO A 243 60.10 9.37 -19.51
C PRO A 243 59.20 9.55 -20.76
N TYR A 244 59.28 8.61 -21.70
CA TYR A 244 58.53 8.56 -22.96
C TYR A 244 57.49 7.42 -23.01
N ASN A 245 57.31 6.63 -21.94
CA ASN A 245 56.36 5.52 -21.93
C ASN A 245 54.89 6.01 -22.01
N VAL A 246 54.33 5.95 -23.22
CA VAL A 246 52.96 6.38 -23.55
C VAL A 246 51.91 5.66 -22.69
N SER A 247 52.08 4.37 -22.45
CA SER A 247 51.15 3.56 -21.65
C SER A 247 51.11 4.01 -20.18
N ALA A 248 52.27 4.34 -19.61
CA ALA A 248 52.37 4.89 -18.26
C ALA A 248 51.72 6.28 -18.15
N MET A 249 51.96 7.17 -19.12
CA MET A 249 51.32 8.50 -19.17
C MET A 249 49.79 8.39 -19.23
N CYS A 250 49.26 7.51 -20.08
CA CYS A 250 47.82 7.29 -20.20
C CYS A 250 47.24 6.67 -18.91
N GLY A 251 47.93 5.69 -18.30
CA GLY A 251 47.52 5.09 -17.03
C GLY A 251 47.46 6.09 -15.88
N LEU A 252 48.48 6.95 -15.76
CA LEU A 252 48.52 8.04 -14.77
C LEU A 252 47.44 9.10 -15.06
N GLY A 253 47.28 9.50 -16.33
CA GLY A 253 46.25 10.45 -16.77
C GLY A 253 44.83 9.99 -16.42
N ILE A 254 44.51 8.70 -16.63
CA ILE A 254 43.21 8.13 -16.24
C ILE A 254 42.98 8.22 -14.73
N ILE A 255 43.99 7.94 -13.90
CA ILE A 255 43.84 8.04 -12.44
C ILE A 255 43.63 9.51 -12.03
N LEU A 256 44.39 10.43 -12.60
CA LEU A 256 44.25 11.86 -12.32
C LEU A 256 42.87 12.41 -12.75
N LEU A 257 42.31 11.99 -13.89
CA LEU A 257 40.93 12.34 -14.27
C LEU A 257 39.91 11.92 -13.20
N ASN A 258 40.08 10.73 -12.61
CA ASN A 258 39.16 10.20 -11.59
C ASN A 258 39.27 10.92 -10.22
N THR A 259 40.21 11.85 -10.03
CA THR A 259 40.31 12.66 -8.79
C THR A 259 39.45 13.92 -8.80
N TYR A 260 38.95 14.35 -9.96
CA TYR A 260 38.14 15.57 -10.18
C TYR A 260 38.76 16.92 -9.76
N ASP A 261 39.95 16.93 -9.14
CA ASP A 261 40.71 18.14 -8.81
C ASP A 261 41.15 18.90 -10.08
N HIS A 262 41.05 20.23 -10.06
CA HIS A 262 41.36 21.09 -11.20
C HIS A 262 42.82 21.01 -11.67
N ASP A 263 43.79 20.88 -10.77
CA ASP A 263 45.20 20.80 -11.18
C ASP A 263 45.57 19.38 -11.64
N SER A 264 45.00 18.36 -11.03
CA SER A 264 45.05 16.97 -11.50
C SER A 264 44.41 16.79 -12.88
N LEU A 265 43.31 17.48 -13.17
CA LEU A 265 42.68 17.52 -14.51
C LEU A 265 43.59 18.19 -15.56
N LYS A 266 44.22 19.34 -15.24
CA LYS A 266 45.22 19.97 -16.13
C LYS A 266 46.40 19.04 -16.40
N HIS A 267 46.93 18.40 -15.35
CA HIS A 267 48.04 17.46 -15.47
C HIS A 267 47.66 16.23 -16.30
N ALA A 268 46.47 15.66 -16.11
CA ALA A 268 45.96 14.57 -16.94
C ALA A 268 45.92 14.95 -18.43
N VAL A 269 45.34 16.11 -18.77
CA VAL A 269 45.31 16.60 -20.16
C VAL A 269 46.71 16.84 -20.70
N SER A 270 47.64 17.35 -19.91
CA SER A 270 49.06 17.49 -20.30
C SER A 270 49.74 16.15 -20.55
N LEU A 271 49.41 15.09 -19.82
CA LEU A 271 49.92 13.73 -20.05
C LEU A 271 49.35 13.13 -21.33
N PHE A 272 48.05 13.28 -21.60
CA PHE A 272 47.45 12.83 -22.86
C PHE A 272 47.96 13.63 -24.08
N GLY A 273 48.23 14.93 -23.92
CA GLY A 273 48.88 15.75 -24.96
C GLY A 273 50.31 15.29 -25.25
N ARG A 274 51.11 15.02 -24.20
CA ARG A 274 52.45 14.42 -24.36
C ARG A 274 52.40 13.05 -25.02
N SER A 275 51.47 12.19 -24.62
CA SER A 275 51.39 10.84 -25.18
C SER A 275 50.86 10.81 -26.62
N TYR A 276 49.99 11.73 -27.00
CA TYR A 276 49.61 11.95 -28.41
C TYR A 276 50.78 12.46 -29.27
N ASN A 277 51.61 13.37 -28.74
CA ASN A 277 52.80 13.85 -29.45
C ASN A 277 53.88 12.77 -29.64
N LEU A 278 53.93 11.76 -28.75
CA LEU A 278 54.84 10.62 -28.84
C LEU A 278 54.28 9.48 -29.70
N GLN A 279 52.96 9.22 -29.61
CA GLN A 279 52.27 8.22 -30.42
C GLN A 279 50.89 8.75 -30.85
N THR A 280 50.82 9.32 -32.05
CA THR A 280 49.60 9.95 -32.60
C THR A 280 48.44 8.99 -32.83
N ASP A 281 48.71 7.68 -32.94
CA ASP A 281 47.69 6.65 -33.11
C ASP A 281 47.29 5.93 -31.80
N HIS A 282 47.80 6.38 -30.65
CA HIS A 282 47.49 5.76 -29.36
C HIS A 282 46.01 5.98 -28.95
N PRO A 283 45.17 4.94 -28.94
CA PRO A 283 43.72 5.11 -28.96
C PRO A 283 43.15 5.62 -27.63
N VAL A 284 43.81 5.33 -26.51
CA VAL A 284 43.40 5.79 -25.17
C VAL A 284 43.63 7.30 -25.05
N ALA A 285 44.76 7.82 -25.54
CA ALA A 285 45.06 9.24 -25.57
C ALA A 285 44.06 9.99 -26.46
N LEU A 286 43.77 9.46 -27.65
CA LEU A 286 42.79 10.01 -28.58
C LEU A 286 41.38 10.11 -27.96
N ILE A 287 40.91 9.09 -27.23
CA ILE A 287 39.59 9.12 -26.57
C ILE A 287 39.53 10.15 -25.42
N HIS A 288 40.56 10.23 -24.58
CA HIS A 288 40.56 11.20 -23.48
C HIS A 288 40.76 12.64 -23.96
N LEU A 289 41.55 12.86 -25.02
CA LEU A 289 41.62 14.15 -25.71
C LEU A 289 40.29 14.50 -26.38
N ALA A 290 39.62 13.56 -27.08
CA ALA A 290 38.30 13.80 -27.65
C ALA A 290 37.28 14.23 -26.59
N ASN A 291 37.26 13.55 -25.44
CA ASN A 291 36.42 13.93 -24.30
C ASN A 291 36.76 15.34 -23.76
N HIS A 292 38.05 15.69 -23.65
CA HIS A 292 38.49 17.03 -23.25
C HIS A 292 38.02 18.11 -24.24
N PHE A 293 38.26 17.92 -25.54
CA PHE A 293 37.82 18.88 -26.58
C PHE A 293 36.29 19.00 -26.66
N PHE A 294 35.54 17.91 -26.39
CA PHE A 294 34.09 17.97 -26.27
C PHE A 294 33.63 18.91 -25.14
N PHE A 295 34.19 18.77 -23.93
CA PHE A 295 33.88 19.69 -22.82
C PHE A 295 34.38 21.13 -23.08
N LYS A 296 35.46 21.29 -23.86
CA LYS A 296 35.92 22.59 -24.37
C LYS A 296 35.03 23.18 -25.49
N LYS A 297 33.96 22.48 -25.90
CA LYS A 297 33.06 22.81 -27.03
C LYS A 297 33.72 22.80 -28.42
N GLU A 298 34.94 22.26 -28.56
CA GLU A 298 35.63 22.06 -29.84
C GLU A 298 35.18 20.74 -30.50
N ILE A 299 33.88 20.65 -30.81
CA ILE A 299 33.20 19.39 -31.19
C ILE A 299 33.81 18.73 -32.42
N GLU A 300 34.27 19.50 -33.41
CA GLU A 300 34.88 18.95 -34.63
C GLU A 300 36.20 18.22 -34.35
N ARG A 301 37.05 18.77 -33.47
CA ARG A 301 38.28 18.12 -33.02
C ARG A 301 37.99 16.90 -32.16
N ALA A 302 36.96 16.96 -31.32
CA ALA A 302 36.49 15.80 -30.58
C ALA A 302 36.04 14.66 -31.52
N TRP A 303 35.31 14.99 -32.59
CA TRP A 303 34.85 14.03 -33.58
C TRP A 303 36.00 13.42 -34.39
N THR A 304 36.99 14.20 -34.85
CA THR A 304 38.13 13.64 -35.59
C THR A 304 38.98 12.73 -34.71
N LEU A 305 39.30 13.13 -33.47
CA LEU A 305 40.08 12.31 -32.54
C LEU A 305 39.34 11.00 -32.17
N ALA A 306 38.02 11.06 -31.96
CA ALA A 306 37.21 9.87 -31.72
C ALA A 306 37.14 8.94 -32.96
N TRP A 307 37.02 9.51 -34.17
CA TRP A 307 37.08 8.75 -35.42
C TRP A 307 38.44 8.05 -35.57
N HIS A 308 39.54 8.77 -35.36
CA HIS A 308 40.89 8.20 -35.36
C HIS A 308 41.01 7.03 -34.37
N ALA A 309 40.55 7.20 -33.12
CA ALA A 309 40.56 6.12 -32.12
C ALA A 309 39.78 4.86 -32.56
N ALA A 310 38.63 5.03 -33.21
CA ALA A 310 37.84 3.93 -33.76
C ALA A 310 38.52 3.22 -34.95
N THR A 311 39.33 3.93 -35.73
CA THR A 311 40.07 3.37 -36.88
C THR A 311 41.40 2.70 -36.52
N TYR A 312 42.09 3.17 -35.47
CA TYR A 312 43.46 2.71 -35.18
C TYR A 312 43.56 1.46 -34.31
N ASN A 313 42.54 1.12 -33.52
CA ASN A 313 42.59 -0.02 -32.59
C ASN A 313 41.46 -1.01 -32.84
N ASP A 314 41.81 -2.30 -32.90
CA ASP A 314 40.84 -3.38 -33.08
C ASP A 314 40.00 -3.71 -31.84
N CYS A 315 40.40 -3.28 -30.65
CA CYS A 315 39.77 -3.65 -29.39
C CYS A 315 38.33 -3.11 -29.25
N ASP A 316 37.36 -4.03 -29.18
CA ASP A 316 35.92 -3.77 -29.09
C ASP A 316 35.51 -2.75 -28.01
N SER A 317 36.06 -2.88 -26.79
CA SER A 317 35.77 -1.95 -25.68
C SER A 317 36.23 -0.51 -25.98
N ILE A 318 37.30 -0.34 -26.75
CA ILE A 318 37.84 0.96 -27.15
C ILE A 318 37.09 1.51 -28.37
N LYS A 319 36.70 0.65 -29.33
CA LYS A 319 35.77 1.01 -30.42
C LYS A 319 34.43 1.50 -29.86
N ALA A 320 33.92 0.86 -28.80
CA ALA A 320 32.66 1.25 -28.16
C ALA A 320 32.73 2.66 -27.54
N GLU A 321 33.77 2.95 -26.75
CA GLU A 321 34.01 4.29 -26.19
C GLU A 321 34.21 5.34 -27.31
N ALA A 322 34.98 5.01 -28.36
CA ALA A 322 35.16 5.90 -29.51
C ALA A 322 33.83 6.21 -30.23
N PHE A 323 33.00 5.20 -30.51
CA PHE A 323 31.66 5.39 -31.06
C PHE A 323 30.75 6.18 -30.10
N TYR A 324 30.86 5.99 -28.79
CA TYR A 324 30.11 6.79 -27.80
C TYR A 324 30.51 8.27 -27.85
N GLN A 325 31.80 8.60 -27.95
CA GLN A 325 32.26 9.99 -28.15
C GLN A 325 31.79 10.57 -29.49
N MET A 326 31.83 9.79 -30.59
CA MET A 326 31.26 10.21 -31.88
C MET A 326 29.75 10.48 -31.79
N GLY A 327 29.02 9.66 -31.05
CA GLY A 327 27.60 9.83 -30.76
C GLY A 327 27.31 11.13 -29.98
N ARG A 328 28.07 11.40 -28.91
CA ARG A 328 28.01 12.69 -28.18
C ARG A 328 28.27 13.88 -29.09
N CYS A 329 29.27 13.82 -29.97
CA CYS A 329 29.57 14.90 -30.91
C CYS A 329 28.39 15.19 -31.85
N ARG A 330 27.75 14.16 -32.41
CA ARG A 330 26.58 14.31 -33.27
C ARG A 330 25.33 14.78 -32.51
N HIS A 331 25.15 14.32 -31.27
CA HIS A 331 24.08 14.76 -30.37
C HIS A 331 24.20 16.27 -30.07
N ALA A 332 25.40 16.75 -29.71
CA ALA A 332 25.68 18.16 -29.48
C ALA A 332 25.57 19.04 -30.74
N GLN A 333 25.59 18.43 -31.94
CA GLN A 333 25.33 19.09 -33.23
C GLN A 333 23.84 19.04 -33.65
N GLY A 334 22.94 18.50 -32.82
CA GLY A 334 21.52 18.29 -33.16
C GLY A 334 21.27 17.21 -34.22
N GLN A 335 22.27 16.40 -34.55
CA GLN A 335 22.19 15.36 -35.59
C GLN A 335 21.76 14.02 -34.98
N PHE A 336 20.52 13.97 -34.48
CA PHE A 336 20.00 12.87 -33.66
C PHE A 336 20.07 11.49 -34.33
N ASP A 337 19.80 11.36 -35.63
CA ASP A 337 19.94 10.07 -36.33
C ASP A 337 21.40 9.59 -36.44
N GLY A 338 22.34 10.53 -36.57
CA GLY A 338 23.76 10.26 -36.50
C GLY A 338 24.19 9.82 -35.09
N ALA A 339 23.68 10.50 -34.06
CA ALA A 339 23.90 10.14 -32.66
C ALA A 339 23.35 8.75 -32.33
N TYR A 340 22.10 8.46 -32.71
CA TYR A 340 21.46 7.16 -32.59
C TYR A 340 22.32 6.05 -33.22
N LYS A 341 22.76 6.23 -34.48
CA LYS A 341 23.61 5.26 -35.17
C LYS A 341 24.91 4.96 -34.39
N TYR A 342 25.60 5.99 -33.89
CA TYR A 342 26.85 5.81 -33.16
C TYR A 342 26.65 5.25 -31.74
N TYR A 343 25.61 5.66 -31.01
CA TYR A 343 25.27 5.03 -29.73
C TYR A 343 24.85 3.56 -29.89
N TYR A 344 24.14 3.23 -30.97
CA TYR A 344 23.79 1.85 -31.31
C TYR A 344 25.03 1.01 -31.64
N GLN A 345 25.99 1.57 -32.40
CA GLN A 345 27.29 0.94 -32.66
C GLN A 345 28.14 0.77 -31.39
N ALA A 346 28.13 1.74 -30.47
CA ALA A 346 28.78 1.63 -29.16
C ALA A 346 28.17 0.51 -28.29
N ARG A 347 26.83 0.39 -28.28
CA ARG A 347 26.12 -0.73 -27.64
C ARG A 347 26.49 -2.07 -28.26
N GLN A 348 26.53 -2.19 -29.59
CA GLN A 348 26.89 -3.43 -30.27
C GLN A 348 28.35 -3.83 -30.01
N ALA A 349 29.30 -2.90 -30.14
CA ALA A 349 30.73 -3.20 -30.02
C ALA A 349 31.08 -3.83 -28.67
N ASN A 350 30.54 -3.33 -27.55
CA ASN A 350 30.81 -3.89 -26.22
C ASN A 350 29.78 -4.94 -25.76
N ASN A 351 29.19 -5.73 -26.67
CA ASN A 351 28.18 -6.78 -26.35
C ASN A 351 27.00 -6.29 -25.46
N GLY A 352 26.64 -5.01 -25.53
CA GLY A 352 25.62 -4.39 -24.68
C GLY A 352 26.08 -3.97 -23.27
N GLU A 353 27.34 -4.18 -22.88
CA GLU A 353 27.89 -3.76 -21.58
C GLU A 353 28.15 -2.23 -21.47
N HIS A 354 28.13 -1.47 -22.57
CA HIS A 354 28.40 -0.03 -22.58
C HIS A 354 27.25 0.81 -21.98
N THR A 355 27.21 0.97 -20.66
CA THR A 355 26.12 1.65 -19.92
C THR A 355 25.78 3.04 -20.45
N LEU A 356 26.78 3.88 -20.72
CA LEU A 356 26.56 5.24 -21.24
C LEU A 356 25.97 5.27 -22.66
N ALA A 357 26.08 4.18 -23.42
CA ALA A 357 25.46 4.09 -24.74
C ALA A 357 23.96 3.77 -24.64
N HIS A 358 23.52 3.03 -23.62
CA HIS A 358 22.09 2.87 -23.32
C HIS A 358 21.46 4.18 -22.84
N TYR A 359 22.18 4.97 -22.04
CA TYR A 359 21.71 6.31 -21.64
C TYR A 359 21.53 7.22 -22.88
N GLY A 360 22.52 7.27 -23.77
CA GLY A 360 22.43 8.01 -25.04
C GLY A 360 21.31 7.50 -25.96
N LEU A 361 21.14 6.19 -26.10
CA LEU A 361 20.01 5.60 -26.84
C LEU A 361 18.66 5.97 -26.22
N GLY A 362 18.53 5.92 -24.90
CA GLY A 362 17.31 6.32 -24.19
C GLY A 362 16.88 7.75 -24.52
N GLN A 363 17.84 8.69 -24.57
CA GLN A 363 17.58 10.07 -25.00
C GLN A 363 17.12 10.15 -26.47
N MET A 364 17.69 9.33 -27.37
CA MET A 364 17.23 9.28 -28.78
C MET A 364 15.84 8.67 -28.93
N TYR A 365 15.49 7.67 -28.12
CA TYR A 365 14.16 7.09 -28.10
C TYR A 365 13.11 8.07 -27.56
N ILE A 366 13.43 8.88 -26.53
CA ILE A 366 12.58 10.01 -26.11
C ILE A 366 12.35 10.99 -27.26
N HIS A 367 13.41 11.40 -27.97
CA HIS A 367 13.30 12.32 -29.11
C HIS A 367 12.44 11.75 -30.26
N ARG A 368 12.37 10.43 -30.42
CA ARG A 368 11.50 9.76 -31.41
C ARG A 368 10.09 9.43 -30.89
N ASN A 369 9.77 9.81 -29.65
CA ASN A 369 8.54 9.42 -28.94
C ASN A 369 8.37 7.89 -28.76
N GLU A 370 9.47 7.14 -28.83
CA GLU A 370 9.53 5.69 -28.64
C GLU A 370 9.67 5.34 -27.14
N ILE A 371 8.69 5.79 -26.33
CA ILE A 371 8.72 5.77 -24.86
C ILE A 371 9.03 4.36 -24.28
N GLU A 372 8.48 3.30 -24.89
CA GLU A 372 8.74 1.92 -24.41
C GLU A 372 10.21 1.49 -24.55
N GLU A 373 10.89 1.86 -25.63
CA GLU A 373 12.31 1.56 -25.84
C GLU A 373 13.22 2.50 -25.02
N ALA A 374 12.78 3.74 -24.79
CA ALA A 374 13.43 4.64 -23.85
C ALA A 374 13.44 4.05 -22.44
N ILE A 375 12.28 3.61 -21.94
CA ILE A 375 12.15 2.92 -20.64
C ILE A 375 13.09 1.72 -20.60
N LYS A 376 13.06 0.80 -21.57
CA LYS A 376 13.94 -0.38 -21.61
C LYS A 376 15.43 0.01 -21.53
N CYS A 377 15.84 1.09 -22.20
CA CYS A 377 17.22 1.58 -22.13
C CYS A 377 17.58 2.12 -20.75
N PHE A 378 16.81 3.05 -20.18
CA PHE A 378 17.07 3.59 -18.84
C PHE A 378 16.96 2.54 -17.73
N ASP A 379 16.12 1.52 -17.91
CA ASP A 379 16.00 0.37 -17.00
C ASP A 379 17.31 -0.46 -16.97
N THR A 380 18.02 -0.59 -18.10
CA THR A 380 19.39 -1.20 -18.11
C THR A 380 20.45 -0.30 -17.49
N VAL A 381 20.31 1.03 -17.55
CA VAL A 381 21.21 1.96 -16.88
C VAL A 381 21.00 1.90 -15.36
N HIS A 382 19.75 1.96 -14.89
CA HIS A 382 19.40 1.88 -13.47
C HIS A 382 19.83 0.55 -12.84
N LYS A 383 19.70 -0.58 -13.56
CA LYS A 383 20.21 -1.89 -13.11
C LYS A 383 21.73 -1.96 -12.92
N ARG A 384 22.49 -1.05 -13.55
CA ARG A 384 23.97 -0.97 -13.41
C ARG A 384 24.43 0.18 -12.51
N LEU A 385 23.66 1.26 -12.46
CA LEU A 385 23.91 2.48 -11.70
C LEU A 385 22.63 2.84 -10.90
N PRO A 386 22.26 2.07 -9.87
CA PRO A 386 20.99 2.23 -9.16
C PRO A 386 20.87 3.55 -8.38
N ASN A 387 22.00 4.22 -8.14
CA ASN A 387 22.08 5.49 -7.42
C ASN A 387 22.25 6.69 -8.36
N ASN A 388 22.11 6.53 -9.68
CA ASN A 388 22.22 7.65 -10.62
C ASN A 388 20.93 8.47 -10.66
N THR A 389 20.95 9.66 -10.08
CA THR A 389 19.76 10.51 -9.91
C THR A 389 19.20 10.98 -11.26
N ASP A 390 20.06 11.34 -12.24
CA ASP A 390 19.66 11.62 -13.64
C ASP A 390 18.77 10.51 -14.22
N THR A 391 19.21 9.25 -14.06
CA THR A 391 18.48 8.09 -14.56
C THR A 391 17.19 7.86 -13.77
N MET A 392 17.18 8.14 -12.46
CA MET A 392 16.00 7.98 -11.62
C MET A 392 14.92 9.01 -11.93
N LYS A 393 15.26 10.29 -12.13
CA LYS A 393 14.30 11.33 -12.57
C LYS A 393 13.68 10.96 -13.92
N ILE A 394 14.52 10.69 -14.93
CA ILE A 394 14.04 10.35 -16.28
C ILE A 394 13.19 9.08 -16.28
N LEU A 395 13.67 7.99 -15.67
CA LEU A 395 12.93 6.71 -15.63
C LEU A 395 11.64 6.83 -14.83
N GLY A 396 11.64 7.62 -13.74
CA GLY A 396 10.48 7.90 -12.91
C GLY A 396 9.38 8.64 -13.66
N SER A 397 9.73 9.73 -14.35
CA SER A 397 8.80 10.53 -15.16
C SER A 397 8.27 9.76 -16.38
N LEU A 398 9.13 9.00 -17.08
CA LEU A 398 8.68 8.08 -18.14
C LEU A 398 7.66 7.05 -17.61
N TYR A 399 7.87 6.51 -16.41
CA TYR A 399 6.91 5.61 -15.77
C TYR A 399 5.63 6.31 -15.26
N ALA A 400 5.66 7.62 -15.00
CA ALA A 400 4.47 8.40 -14.64
C ALA A 400 3.55 8.59 -15.87
N HIS A 401 4.12 9.06 -16.98
CA HIS A 401 3.37 9.43 -18.19
C HIS A 401 3.05 8.25 -19.12
N VAL A 402 3.64 7.06 -18.93
CA VAL A 402 3.37 5.93 -19.81
C VAL A 402 1.88 5.51 -19.79
N GLN A 403 1.38 5.17 -20.98
CA GLN A 403 0.07 4.58 -21.21
C GLN A 403 0.23 3.45 -22.23
N LEU A 404 0.38 2.22 -21.73
CA LEU A 404 0.53 1.02 -22.55
C LEU A 404 -0.84 0.52 -23.01
N ASN A 405 -0.87 -0.29 -24.07
CA ASN A 405 -2.10 -0.92 -24.58
C ASN A 405 -2.82 -1.80 -23.54
N ASP A 406 -2.07 -2.31 -22.55
CA ASP A 406 -2.61 -3.06 -21.41
C ASP A 406 -2.67 -2.15 -20.16
N PRO A 407 -3.85 -1.93 -19.56
CA PRO A 407 -3.98 -1.15 -18.33
C PRO A 407 -3.33 -1.83 -17.11
N ALA A 408 -3.16 -3.17 -17.10
CA ALA A 408 -2.47 -3.87 -16.02
C ALA A 408 -0.95 -3.59 -16.06
N GLN A 409 -0.33 -3.67 -17.24
CA GLN A 409 1.07 -3.27 -17.43
C GLN A 409 1.27 -1.77 -17.18
N THR A 410 0.31 -0.92 -17.56
CA THR A 410 0.34 0.50 -17.22
C THR A 410 0.32 0.73 -15.71
N ALA A 411 -0.51 -0.02 -14.96
CA ALA A 411 -0.55 0.06 -13.50
C ALA A 411 0.75 -0.45 -12.83
N GLU A 412 1.37 -1.51 -13.36
CA GLU A 412 2.67 -2.01 -12.89
C GLU A 412 3.80 -1.00 -13.17
N ALA A 413 3.82 -0.41 -14.38
CA ALA A 413 4.77 0.62 -14.76
C ALA A 413 4.65 1.87 -13.88
N ARG A 414 3.43 2.36 -13.65
CA ARG A 414 3.15 3.47 -12.73
C ARG A 414 3.53 3.17 -11.28
N GLN A 415 3.41 1.91 -10.84
CA GLN A 415 3.92 1.49 -9.53
C GLN A 415 5.46 1.56 -9.46
N LYS A 416 6.18 1.13 -10.51
CA LYS A 416 7.63 1.32 -10.60
C LYS A 416 8.02 2.80 -10.60
N GLY A 417 7.23 3.66 -11.28
CA GLY A 417 7.38 5.11 -11.24
C GLY A 417 7.33 5.67 -9.80
N ARG A 418 6.32 5.28 -9.01
CA ARG A 418 6.22 5.65 -7.59
C ARG A 418 7.46 5.22 -6.79
N ASP A 419 7.93 4.00 -7.00
CA ASP A 419 9.05 3.42 -6.26
C ASP A 419 10.43 3.95 -6.70
N VAL A 420 10.54 4.58 -7.88
CA VAL A 420 11.74 5.25 -8.39
C VAL A 420 11.73 6.74 -8.00
N LEU A 421 10.65 7.48 -8.28
CA LEU A 421 10.51 8.89 -7.90
C LEU A 421 10.54 9.06 -6.37
N GLY A 422 9.91 8.15 -5.62
CA GLY A 422 9.95 8.14 -4.16
C GLY A 422 11.33 7.88 -3.55
N LYS A 423 12.30 7.37 -4.33
CA LYS A 423 13.72 7.28 -3.94
C LYS A 423 14.53 8.48 -4.45
N TYR A 424 14.18 9.02 -5.61
CA TYR A 424 14.81 10.21 -6.18
C TYR A 424 14.59 11.43 -5.27
N LEU A 425 13.33 11.71 -4.91
CA LEU A 425 12.98 12.81 -4.00
C LEU A 425 13.53 12.64 -2.58
N ALA A 426 13.91 11.41 -2.19
CA ALA A 426 14.60 11.16 -0.92
C ALA A 426 16.10 11.53 -0.95
N VAL A 427 16.63 11.91 -2.11
CA VAL A 427 18.00 12.42 -2.33
C VAL A 427 17.96 13.90 -2.75
N GLU A 428 17.13 14.23 -3.73
CA GLU A 428 16.95 15.58 -4.28
C GLU A 428 15.53 16.09 -3.94
N ASN A 429 15.39 16.78 -2.79
CA ASN A 429 14.09 17.23 -2.27
C ASN A 429 13.51 18.46 -3.01
N ASP A 430 14.35 19.19 -3.75
CA ASP A 430 14.02 20.52 -4.28
C ASP A 430 13.43 20.50 -5.70
N ASP A 431 13.23 19.31 -6.30
CA ASP A 431 12.68 19.14 -7.65
C ASP A 431 11.15 19.10 -7.68
N TYR A 432 10.53 20.23 -8.02
CA TYR A 432 9.07 20.33 -8.14
C TYR A 432 8.49 19.46 -9.26
N GLU A 433 9.24 19.18 -10.34
CA GLU A 433 8.74 18.36 -11.45
C GLU A 433 8.49 16.92 -10.98
N ALA A 434 9.48 16.30 -10.33
CA ALA A 434 9.33 14.97 -9.74
C ALA A 434 8.30 14.94 -8.59
N CYS A 435 8.12 16.04 -7.84
CA CYS A 435 7.04 16.15 -6.87
C CYS A 435 5.66 16.08 -7.54
N ILE A 436 5.46 16.77 -8.67
CA ILE A 436 4.21 16.75 -9.44
C ILE A 436 3.95 15.35 -10.03
N ASP A 437 4.96 14.72 -10.65
CA ASP A 437 4.82 13.37 -11.22
C ASP A 437 4.48 12.32 -10.15
N LEU A 438 5.13 12.39 -8.98
CA LEU A 438 4.81 11.50 -7.86
C LEU A 438 3.43 11.83 -7.24
N ALA A 439 3.03 13.11 -7.21
CA ALA A 439 1.72 13.52 -6.71
C ALA A 439 0.60 12.96 -7.59
N GLN A 440 0.67 13.16 -8.91
CA GLN A 440 -0.25 12.59 -9.91
C GLN A 440 -0.33 11.07 -9.79
N LEU A 441 0.82 10.40 -9.67
CA LEU A 441 0.88 8.96 -9.48
C LEU A 441 0.20 8.48 -8.19
N LEU A 442 0.10 9.30 -7.15
CA LEU A 442 -0.46 8.92 -5.84
C LEU A 442 -1.94 9.27 -5.65
N GLU A 443 -2.54 10.16 -6.45
CA GLU A 443 -3.92 10.67 -6.28
C GLU A 443 -4.95 9.58 -5.95
N ALA A 444 -4.95 8.48 -6.71
CA ALA A 444 -5.91 7.38 -6.58
C ALA A 444 -5.56 6.34 -5.48
N THR A 445 -4.39 6.42 -4.85
CA THR A 445 -3.90 5.43 -3.87
C THR A 445 -3.63 6.01 -2.48
N ASP A 446 -3.12 7.24 -2.42
CA ASP A 446 -2.87 7.99 -1.20
C ASP A 446 -3.08 9.48 -1.48
N PRO A 447 -4.34 9.97 -1.46
CA PRO A 447 -4.64 11.37 -1.75
C PRO A 447 -4.08 12.33 -0.70
N LYS A 448 -3.68 11.86 0.48
CA LYS A 448 -3.01 12.69 1.50
C LYS A 448 -1.58 12.99 1.08
N ARG A 449 -0.80 11.95 0.80
CA ARG A 449 0.59 12.10 0.36
C ARG A 449 0.69 12.78 -1.01
N SER A 450 -0.29 12.55 -1.90
CA SER A 450 -0.44 13.29 -3.15
C SER A 450 -0.60 14.80 -2.89
N LEU A 451 -1.47 15.18 -1.94
CA LEU A 451 -1.67 16.57 -1.55
C LEU A 451 -0.44 17.20 -0.90
N GLU A 452 0.24 16.49 0.02
CA GLU A 452 1.49 16.95 0.64
C GLU A 452 2.58 17.24 -0.42
N LEU A 453 2.67 16.42 -1.48
CA LEU A 453 3.60 16.64 -2.59
C LEU A 453 3.21 17.80 -3.49
N TYR A 454 1.91 18.02 -3.76
CA TYR A 454 1.46 19.20 -4.50
C TYR A 454 1.65 20.50 -3.70
N GLU A 455 1.40 20.49 -2.38
CA GLU A 455 1.67 21.65 -1.52
C GLU A 455 3.18 21.97 -1.51
N ASN A 456 4.06 20.97 -1.34
CA ASN A 456 5.51 21.15 -1.46
C ASN A 456 5.93 21.68 -2.85
N ALA A 457 5.36 21.17 -3.94
CA ALA A 457 5.69 21.63 -5.30
C ALA A 457 5.26 23.09 -5.55
N ILE A 458 4.12 23.51 -5.01
CA ILE A 458 3.65 24.90 -5.06
C ILE A 458 4.58 25.80 -4.24
N ASP A 459 4.98 25.38 -3.04
CA ASP A 459 5.91 26.14 -2.21
C ASP A 459 7.28 26.28 -2.90
N LEU A 460 7.85 25.20 -3.46
CA LEU A 460 9.11 25.22 -4.21
C LEU A 460 9.06 26.20 -5.41
N LEU A 461 7.99 26.14 -6.23
CA LEU A 461 7.81 27.04 -7.37
C LEU A 461 7.75 28.52 -6.94
N VAL A 462 7.03 28.81 -5.85
CA VAL A 462 6.84 30.17 -5.35
C VAL A 462 8.10 30.70 -4.65
N THR A 463 8.84 29.87 -3.90
CA THR A 463 10.02 30.32 -3.13
C THR A 463 11.32 30.29 -3.90
N ASN A 464 11.55 29.27 -4.75
CA ASN A 464 12.83 29.08 -5.43
C ASN A 464 12.82 29.71 -6.83
N GLU A 465 11.74 29.51 -7.60
CA GLU A 465 11.67 29.98 -9.00
C GLU A 465 10.93 31.31 -9.18
N SER A 466 10.23 31.80 -8.15
CA SER A 466 9.32 32.95 -8.21
C SER A 466 8.09 32.74 -9.12
N ILE A 467 7.80 31.50 -9.52
CA ILE A 467 6.75 31.16 -10.47
C ILE A 467 5.40 31.00 -9.74
N GLN A 468 4.36 31.68 -10.22
CA GLN A 468 3.01 31.51 -9.69
C GLN A 468 2.44 30.14 -10.13
N PRO A 469 1.81 29.38 -9.22
CA PRO A 469 1.29 28.05 -9.52
C PRO A 469 0.24 28.12 -10.64
N GLN A 470 0.25 27.11 -11.51
CA GLN A 470 -0.67 27.02 -12.63
C GLN A 470 -2.07 26.57 -12.18
N PRO A 471 -3.15 26.98 -12.89
CA PRO A 471 -4.53 26.68 -12.49
C PRO A 471 -4.84 25.19 -12.32
N GLU A 472 -4.21 24.33 -13.10
CA GLU A 472 -4.42 22.88 -13.11
C GLU A 472 -3.95 22.25 -11.79
N MET A 473 -2.80 22.68 -11.26
CA MET A 473 -2.30 22.20 -9.96
C MET A 473 -3.21 22.66 -8.81
N LEU A 474 -3.66 23.92 -8.83
CA LEU A 474 -4.60 24.45 -7.83
C LEU A 474 -5.95 23.71 -7.90
N ASN A 475 -6.42 23.36 -9.10
CA ASN A 475 -7.59 22.52 -9.31
C ASN A 475 -7.40 21.09 -8.75
N ASN A 476 -6.24 20.47 -8.98
CA ASN A 476 -5.95 19.12 -8.48
C ASN A 476 -5.87 19.10 -6.94
N VAL A 477 -5.24 20.11 -6.32
CA VAL A 477 -5.25 20.29 -4.85
C VAL A 477 -6.67 20.49 -4.32
N GLY A 478 -7.50 21.27 -5.02
CA GLY A 478 -8.93 21.41 -4.70
C GLY A 478 -9.68 20.07 -4.75
N ALA A 479 -9.46 19.27 -5.80
CA ALA A 479 -10.07 17.96 -5.97
C ALA A 479 -9.61 16.94 -4.90
N LEU A 480 -8.33 16.98 -4.50
CA LEU A 480 -7.81 16.17 -3.41
C LEU A 480 -8.42 16.56 -2.06
N TYR A 481 -8.47 17.86 -1.72
CA TYR A 481 -9.16 18.33 -0.50
C TYR A 481 -10.64 17.92 -0.49
N MET A 482 -11.31 17.99 -1.64
CA MET A 482 -12.69 17.56 -1.82
C MET A 482 -12.86 16.05 -1.60
N SER A 483 -11.96 15.21 -2.16
CA SER A 483 -11.96 13.75 -1.93
C SER A 483 -11.81 13.38 -0.45
N MET A 484 -11.08 14.21 0.31
CA MET A 484 -10.86 14.07 1.74
C MET A 484 -11.99 14.69 2.60
N LYS A 485 -13.12 15.05 1.98
CA LYS A 485 -14.30 15.66 2.62
C LYS A 485 -14.00 17.03 3.27
N GLN A 486 -12.93 17.74 2.86
CA GLN A 486 -12.52 19.07 3.36
C GLN A 486 -12.98 20.19 2.41
N TYR A 487 -14.29 20.35 2.28
CA TYR A 487 -14.89 21.18 1.21
C TYR A 487 -14.55 22.67 1.30
N GLU A 488 -14.41 23.26 2.49
CA GLU A 488 -14.07 24.69 2.65
C GLU A 488 -12.68 25.03 2.06
N LYS A 489 -11.70 24.14 2.24
CA LYS A 489 -10.39 24.28 1.59
C LYS A 489 -10.49 24.07 0.08
N ALA A 490 -11.25 23.07 -0.36
CA ALA A 490 -11.48 22.83 -1.77
C ALA A 490 -12.08 24.07 -2.47
N GLU A 491 -13.06 24.74 -1.84
CA GLU A 491 -13.63 26.00 -2.34
C GLU A 491 -12.57 27.10 -2.50
N HIS A 492 -11.67 27.26 -1.53
CA HIS A 492 -10.58 28.23 -1.61
C HIS A 492 -9.63 27.93 -2.79
N HIS A 493 -9.18 26.68 -2.95
CA HIS A 493 -8.27 26.30 -4.04
C HIS A 493 -8.95 26.39 -5.42
N PHE A 494 -10.22 26.01 -5.56
CA PHE A 494 -10.97 26.17 -6.81
C PHE A 494 -11.22 27.65 -7.17
N LYS A 495 -11.49 28.52 -6.18
CA LYS A 495 -11.59 29.97 -6.41
C LYS A 495 -10.26 30.55 -6.87
N ARG A 496 -9.16 30.24 -6.17
CA ARG A 496 -7.81 30.68 -6.55
C ARG A 496 -7.39 30.15 -7.94
N ALA A 497 -7.77 28.92 -8.30
CA ALA A 497 -7.55 28.36 -9.64
C ALA A 497 -8.33 29.14 -10.72
N LYS A 498 -9.60 29.47 -10.45
CA LYS A 498 -10.45 30.26 -11.35
C LYS A 498 -9.88 31.68 -11.54
N GLU A 499 -9.57 32.36 -10.45
CA GLU A 499 -8.98 33.71 -10.44
C GLU A 499 -7.66 33.73 -11.23
N ARG A 500 -6.76 32.77 -10.96
CA ARG A 500 -5.47 32.64 -11.67
C ARG A 500 -5.63 32.40 -13.18
N LEU A 501 -6.63 31.63 -13.60
CA LEU A 501 -6.90 31.38 -15.02
C LEU A 501 -7.57 32.59 -15.69
N GLU A 502 -8.47 33.29 -14.99
CA GLU A 502 -9.08 34.54 -15.48
C GLU A 502 -8.02 35.66 -15.59
N GLU A 503 -7.05 35.75 -14.67
CA GLU A 503 -5.87 36.62 -14.82
C GLU A 503 -5.06 36.29 -16.09
N GLN A 504 -4.77 35.02 -16.34
CA GLN A 504 -4.04 34.59 -17.54
C GLN A 504 -4.80 34.98 -18.81
N LEU A 505 -6.10 34.69 -18.88
CA LEU A 505 -6.97 35.00 -20.02
C LEU A 505 -7.16 36.50 -20.26
N ASN A 506 -7.11 37.33 -19.21
CA ASN A 506 -7.24 38.79 -19.30
C ASN A 506 -5.96 39.51 -19.79
N THR A 507 -4.85 38.80 -20.02
CA THR A 507 -3.68 39.38 -20.69
C THR A 507 -3.91 39.49 -22.21
N ASP A 508 -3.14 40.36 -22.88
CA ASP A 508 -3.17 40.45 -24.35
C ASP A 508 -2.80 39.11 -25.01
N GLU A 509 -1.87 38.36 -24.41
CA GLU A 509 -1.51 37.00 -24.84
C GLU A 509 -2.65 36.01 -24.59
N GLY A 510 -3.29 36.07 -23.42
CA GLY A 510 -4.47 35.27 -23.07
C GLY A 510 -5.65 35.48 -24.01
N SER A 511 -5.85 36.73 -24.47
CA SER A 511 -6.86 37.09 -25.47
C SER A 511 -6.59 36.42 -26.82
N LEU A 512 -5.32 36.41 -27.27
CA LEU A 512 -4.88 35.72 -28.49
C LEU A 512 -4.90 34.19 -28.38
N LEU A 513 -4.72 33.63 -27.18
CA LEU A 513 -4.95 32.21 -26.91
C LEU A 513 -6.45 31.88 -27.02
N LEU A 514 -7.33 32.74 -26.48
CA LEU A 514 -8.79 32.63 -26.52
C LEU A 514 -9.37 32.55 -27.95
N GLU A 515 -8.73 33.16 -28.95
CA GLU A 515 -9.15 33.07 -30.36
C GLU A 515 -8.86 31.68 -30.99
N ARG A 516 -7.93 30.90 -30.43
CA ARG A 516 -7.61 29.56 -30.95
C ARG A 516 -8.81 28.65 -30.74
N ARG A 517 -9.27 28.00 -31.83
CA ARG A 517 -10.43 27.08 -31.80
C ARG A 517 -10.27 25.90 -30.83
N SER A 518 -9.03 25.53 -30.51
CA SER A 518 -8.67 24.44 -29.60
C SER A 518 -7.85 24.94 -28.39
N ALA A 519 -8.18 26.13 -27.88
CA ALA A 519 -7.63 26.71 -26.65
C ALA A 519 -7.90 25.79 -25.43
N PRO A 520 -6.89 25.09 -24.85
CA PRO A 520 -7.09 24.22 -23.69
C PRO A 520 -7.60 24.98 -22.47
N GLU A 521 -7.29 26.27 -22.35
CA GLU A 521 -7.66 27.19 -21.28
C GLU A 521 -9.20 27.23 -21.08
N LYS A 522 -9.98 27.10 -22.16
CA LYS A 522 -11.45 27.00 -22.08
C LYS A 522 -11.92 25.71 -21.42
N SER A 523 -11.22 24.60 -21.66
CA SER A 523 -11.54 23.30 -21.03
C SER A 523 -11.10 23.24 -19.57
N HIS A 524 -9.98 23.90 -19.23
CA HIS A 524 -9.55 24.09 -17.84
C HIS A 524 -10.56 24.95 -17.05
N LEU A 525 -11.03 26.07 -17.63
CA LEU A 525 -12.05 26.92 -16.98
C LEU A 525 -13.39 26.19 -16.77
N LEU A 526 -13.83 25.40 -17.75
CA LEU A 526 -15.00 24.54 -17.64
C LEU A 526 -14.85 23.52 -16.49
N THR A 527 -13.70 22.87 -16.39
CA THR A 527 -13.40 21.87 -15.35
C THR A 527 -13.35 22.49 -13.96
N ILE A 528 -12.68 23.64 -13.80
CA ILE A 528 -12.60 24.39 -12.53
C ILE A 528 -13.99 24.84 -12.08
N ARG A 529 -14.83 25.36 -12.99
CA ARG A 529 -16.21 25.77 -12.67
C ARG A 529 -17.10 24.59 -12.30
N TYR A 530 -16.97 23.45 -12.96
CA TYR A 530 -17.70 22.23 -12.62
C TYR A 530 -17.30 21.71 -11.23
N ASN A 531 -16.00 21.65 -10.94
CA ASN A 531 -15.48 21.21 -9.65
C ASN A 531 -15.90 22.16 -8.51
N LEU A 532 -15.88 23.48 -8.76
CA LEU A 532 -16.39 24.48 -7.82
C LEU A 532 -17.91 24.30 -7.58
N ALA A 533 -18.71 24.06 -8.61
CA ALA A 533 -20.15 23.80 -8.46
C ALA A 533 -20.41 22.54 -7.62
N LEU A 534 -19.64 21.47 -7.87
CA LEU A 534 -19.74 20.22 -7.11
C LEU A 534 -19.31 20.42 -5.64
N CYS A 535 -18.29 21.25 -5.40
CA CYS A 535 -17.87 21.66 -4.06
C CYS A 535 -18.97 22.45 -3.31
N LEU A 536 -19.62 23.43 -3.97
CA LEU A 536 -20.74 24.17 -3.39
C LEU A 536 -21.97 23.28 -3.11
N GLU A 537 -22.20 22.25 -3.93
CA GLU A 537 -23.23 21.23 -3.70
C GLU A 537 -22.97 20.48 -2.38
N HIS A 538 -21.72 20.06 -2.14
CA HIS A 538 -21.29 19.41 -0.90
C HIS A 538 -21.27 20.35 0.33
N LEU A 539 -21.10 21.66 0.12
CA LEU A 539 -21.25 22.71 1.15
C LEU A 539 -22.73 23.09 1.40
N CYS A 540 -23.68 22.33 0.86
CA CYS A 540 -25.13 22.56 0.93
C CYS A 540 -25.62 23.86 0.28
N ARG A 541 -24.76 24.63 -0.41
CA ARG A 541 -25.14 25.85 -1.16
C ARG A 541 -25.74 25.49 -2.53
N THR A 542 -26.75 24.62 -2.51
CA THR A 542 -27.28 23.98 -3.74
C THR A 542 -27.83 24.96 -4.77
N VAL A 543 -28.26 26.16 -4.36
CA VAL A 543 -28.75 27.21 -5.28
C VAL A 543 -27.60 27.85 -6.07
N GLU A 544 -26.45 28.09 -5.43
CA GLU A 544 -25.23 28.57 -6.12
C GLU A 544 -24.70 27.51 -7.10
N ALA A 545 -24.63 26.25 -6.64
CA ALA A 545 -24.24 25.11 -7.48
C ALA A 545 -25.17 24.94 -8.69
N GLU A 546 -26.49 24.93 -8.47
CA GLU A 546 -27.51 24.83 -9.52
C GLU A 546 -27.41 25.96 -10.54
N GLN A 547 -27.18 27.20 -10.10
CA GLN A 547 -26.98 28.33 -11.01
C GLN A 547 -25.73 28.14 -11.87
N MET A 548 -24.59 27.77 -11.26
CA MET A 548 -23.35 27.54 -12.02
C MET A 548 -23.47 26.35 -12.98
N TYR A 549 -24.18 25.27 -12.62
CA TYR A 549 -24.48 24.18 -13.55
C TYR A 549 -25.38 24.64 -14.71
N LYS A 550 -26.39 25.47 -14.46
CA LYS A 550 -27.23 26.05 -15.53
C LYS A 550 -26.43 26.96 -16.45
N ASP A 551 -25.45 27.70 -15.94
CA ASP A 551 -24.61 28.57 -16.76
C ASP A 551 -23.59 27.78 -17.59
N ILE A 552 -22.94 26.76 -16.99
CA ILE A 552 -22.13 25.77 -17.71
C ILE A 552 -22.93 25.12 -18.86
N VAL A 553 -24.19 24.72 -18.61
CA VAL A 553 -25.06 24.10 -19.62
C VAL A 553 -25.48 25.07 -20.74
N LYS A 554 -25.64 26.37 -20.45
CA LYS A 554 -25.91 27.39 -21.49
C LYS A 554 -24.69 27.61 -22.39
N GLU A 555 -23.50 27.70 -21.79
CA GLU A 555 -22.24 27.98 -22.49
C GLU A 555 -21.71 26.76 -23.26
N CYS A 556 -21.88 25.56 -22.70
CA CYS A 556 -21.46 24.29 -23.28
C CYS A 556 -22.61 23.27 -23.26
N PRO A 557 -23.61 23.36 -24.16
CA PRO A 557 -24.76 22.47 -24.18
C PRO A 557 -24.45 20.98 -24.32
N GLY A 558 -23.29 20.62 -24.89
CA GLY A 558 -22.79 19.24 -24.97
C GLY A 558 -22.17 18.69 -23.67
N TYR A 559 -22.04 19.49 -22.60
CA TYR A 559 -21.43 19.06 -21.35
C TYR A 559 -22.45 18.31 -20.47
N ILE A 560 -22.57 17.00 -20.71
CA ILE A 560 -23.59 16.09 -20.15
C ILE A 560 -23.65 16.17 -18.62
N ASP A 561 -22.52 16.22 -17.93
CA ASP A 561 -22.44 16.17 -16.46
C ASP A 561 -23.22 17.31 -15.78
N GLY A 562 -23.31 18.49 -16.41
CA GLY A 562 -24.15 19.59 -15.91
C GLY A 562 -25.63 19.20 -15.79
N TYR A 563 -26.18 18.52 -16.80
CA TYR A 563 -27.55 17.97 -16.76
C TYR A 563 -27.69 16.86 -15.71
N LEU A 564 -26.64 16.07 -15.48
CA LEU A 564 -26.66 14.99 -14.49
C LEU A 564 -26.69 15.54 -13.06
N ARG A 565 -25.90 16.58 -12.75
CA ARG A 565 -25.93 17.24 -11.44
C ARG A 565 -27.25 17.99 -11.21
N LEU A 566 -27.78 18.69 -12.21
CA LEU A 566 -29.13 19.28 -12.14
C LEU A 566 -30.22 18.21 -11.91
N GLY A 567 -30.10 17.06 -12.58
CA GLY A 567 -30.95 15.89 -12.38
C GLY A 567 -30.87 15.29 -10.96
N CYS A 568 -29.70 15.31 -10.34
CA CYS A 568 -29.51 14.89 -8.94
C CYS A 568 -30.07 15.91 -7.94
N ILE A 569 -29.74 17.20 -8.07
CA ILE A 569 -30.23 18.28 -7.17
C ILE A 569 -31.77 18.31 -7.15
N THR A 570 -32.41 18.21 -8.32
CA THR A 570 -33.88 18.17 -8.42
C THR A 570 -34.47 16.86 -7.88
N ARG A 571 -33.80 15.71 -8.06
CA ARG A 571 -34.21 14.43 -7.43
C ARG A 571 -34.22 14.55 -5.90
N ASP A 572 -33.17 15.15 -5.34
CA ASP A 572 -32.95 15.20 -3.89
C ASP A 572 -33.80 16.28 -3.19
N ARG A 573 -34.32 17.24 -3.96
CA ARG A 573 -35.47 18.11 -3.57
C ARG A 573 -36.85 17.44 -3.76
N HIS A 574 -36.89 16.14 -4.03
CA HIS A 574 -38.09 15.37 -4.38
C HIS A 574 -38.86 15.86 -5.63
N GLN A 575 -38.24 16.69 -6.49
CA GLN A 575 -38.81 17.17 -7.75
C GLN A 575 -38.62 16.13 -8.87
N VAL A 576 -39.11 14.91 -8.65
CA VAL A 576 -38.87 13.71 -9.47
C VAL A 576 -39.26 13.88 -10.94
N TYR A 577 -40.26 14.72 -11.24
CA TYR A 577 -40.63 15.07 -12.63
C TYR A 577 -39.55 15.90 -13.33
N GLU A 578 -39.04 16.94 -12.66
CA GLU A 578 -38.03 17.86 -13.19
C GLU A 578 -36.67 17.16 -13.34
N SER A 579 -36.29 16.31 -12.39
CA SER A 579 -35.16 15.39 -12.52
C SER A 579 -35.26 14.54 -13.79
N SER A 580 -36.44 14.02 -14.09
CA SER A 580 -36.69 13.27 -15.33
C SER A 580 -36.61 14.13 -16.60
N LEU A 581 -36.68 15.46 -16.52
CA LEU A 581 -36.55 16.38 -17.66
C LEU A 581 -35.07 16.70 -17.91
N TRP A 582 -34.32 17.10 -16.88
CA TRP A 582 -32.87 17.35 -16.97
C TRP A 582 -32.13 16.10 -17.48
N LEU A 583 -32.43 14.91 -16.93
CA LEU A 583 -31.81 13.66 -17.39
C LEU A 583 -32.18 13.32 -18.85
N LYS A 584 -33.40 13.63 -19.33
CA LYS A 584 -33.79 13.43 -20.74
C LYS A 584 -33.06 14.38 -21.68
N GLN A 585 -32.79 15.61 -21.27
CA GLN A 585 -31.98 16.55 -22.05
C GLN A 585 -30.54 16.04 -22.18
N GLY A 586 -29.94 15.50 -21.11
CA GLY A 586 -28.63 14.83 -21.18
C GLY A 586 -28.58 13.68 -22.21
N VAL A 587 -29.63 12.86 -22.31
CA VAL A 587 -29.75 11.79 -23.33
C VAL A 587 -29.78 12.33 -24.76
N GLN A 588 -30.21 13.58 -25.00
CA GLN A 588 -30.26 14.14 -26.35
C GLN A 588 -28.85 14.42 -26.92
N PHE A 589 -27.88 14.74 -26.05
CA PHE A 589 -26.48 14.96 -26.45
C PHE A 589 -25.68 13.67 -26.50
N ASP A 590 -25.89 12.74 -25.55
CA ASP A 590 -25.26 11.42 -25.58
C ASP A 590 -26.24 10.30 -25.19
N GLN A 591 -26.66 9.53 -26.19
CA GLN A 591 -27.51 8.34 -26.03
C GLN A 591 -26.71 7.09 -25.61
N ALA A 592 -25.38 7.12 -25.68
CA ALA A 592 -24.48 6.02 -25.34
C ALA A 592 -23.89 6.13 -23.92
N SER A 593 -23.97 7.28 -23.24
CA SER A 593 -23.51 7.41 -21.85
C SER A 593 -24.28 6.46 -20.91
N PRO A 594 -23.60 5.49 -20.26
CA PRO A 594 -24.26 4.57 -19.34
C PRO A 594 -24.71 5.29 -18.06
N ILE A 595 -24.09 6.42 -17.70
CA ILE A 595 -24.38 7.17 -16.46
C ILE A 595 -25.77 7.79 -16.52
N VAL A 596 -26.16 8.39 -17.66
CA VAL A 596 -27.48 9.02 -17.82
C VAL A 596 -28.58 7.95 -17.71
N TRP A 597 -28.41 6.82 -18.41
CA TRP A 597 -29.35 5.70 -18.36
C TRP A 597 -29.42 5.04 -16.98
N THR A 598 -28.30 5.01 -16.25
CA THR A 598 -28.25 4.53 -14.85
C THR A 598 -29.07 5.43 -13.94
N LEU A 599 -28.91 6.75 -14.04
CA LEU A 599 -29.69 7.71 -13.24
C LEU A 599 -31.19 7.65 -13.57
N ILE A 600 -31.57 7.46 -14.84
CA ILE A 600 -32.97 7.24 -15.24
C ILE A 600 -33.50 5.89 -14.71
N GLY A 601 -32.70 4.83 -14.74
CA GLY A 601 -33.04 3.53 -14.16
C GLY A 601 -33.27 3.62 -12.65
N ASN A 602 -32.38 4.32 -11.93
CA ASN A 602 -32.51 4.60 -10.51
C ASN A 602 -33.76 5.45 -10.19
N LEU A 603 -34.13 6.40 -11.06
CA LEU A 603 -35.33 7.22 -10.91
C LEU A 603 -36.62 6.38 -11.02
N HIS A 604 -36.65 5.37 -11.89
CA HIS A 604 -37.74 4.40 -11.94
C HIS A 604 -37.73 3.43 -10.75
N PHE A 605 -36.54 2.96 -10.33
CA PHE A 605 -36.37 2.09 -9.17
C PHE A 605 -36.91 2.73 -7.88
N ALA A 606 -36.55 4.00 -7.62
CA ALA A 606 -37.01 4.76 -6.46
C ALA A 606 -38.53 5.03 -6.41
N LYS A 607 -39.24 4.84 -7.53
CA LYS A 607 -40.72 4.90 -7.61
C LYS A 607 -41.40 3.54 -7.48
N ASN A 608 -40.64 2.46 -7.26
CA ASN A 608 -41.12 1.07 -7.37
C ASN A 608 -41.60 0.70 -8.79
N GLU A 609 -41.17 1.44 -9.83
CA GLU A 609 -41.48 1.16 -11.23
C GLU A 609 -40.54 0.07 -11.79
N TRP A 610 -40.63 -1.15 -11.27
CA TRP A 610 -39.69 -2.25 -11.52
C TRP A 610 -39.47 -2.57 -13.01
N MET A 611 -40.55 -2.64 -13.80
CA MET A 611 -40.47 -3.01 -15.22
C MET A 611 -39.82 -1.91 -16.10
N PRO A 612 -40.15 -0.60 -15.92
CA PRO A 612 -39.33 0.48 -16.47
C PRO A 612 -37.87 0.44 -16.04
N ALA A 613 -37.57 0.27 -14.75
CA ALA A 613 -36.20 0.22 -14.23
C ALA A 613 -35.38 -0.92 -14.86
N GLN A 614 -35.93 -2.15 -14.86
CA GLN A 614 -35.34 -3.33 -15.50
C GLN A 614 -34.92 -3.04 -16.94
N LYS A 615 -35.84 -2.47 -17.74
CA LYS A 615 -35.59 -2.15 -19.16
C LYS A 615 -34.50 -1.10 -19.36
N LYS A 616 -34.20 -0.23 -18.39
CA LYS A 616 -33.08 0.73 -18.48
C LYS A 616 -31.74 0.05 -18.19
N PHE A 617 -31.65 -0.77 -17.14
CA PHE A 617 -30.41 -1.51 -16.84
C PHE A 617 -30.11 -2.57 -17.92
N GLU A 618 -31.13 -3.25 -18.46
CA GLU A 618 -30.98 -4.16 -19.60
C GLU A 618 -30.57 -3.43 -20.89
N PHE A 619 -31.03 -2.19 -21.13
CA PHE A 619 -30.61 -1.36 -22.27
C PHE A 619 -29.11 -1.04 -22.21
N ILE A 620 -28.58 -0.71 -21.03
CA ILE A 620 -27.15 -0.44 -20.84
C ILE A 620 -26.33 -1.70 -21.20
N LEU A 621 -26.66 -2.82 -20.57
CA LEU A 621 -25.93 -4.08 -20.76
C LEU A 621 -26.01 -4.62 -22.21
N SER A 622 -27.14 -4.42 -22.89
CA SER A 622 -27.35 -4.91 -24.27
C SER A 622 -26.84 -3.97 -25.35
N LYS A 623 -27.14 -2.68 -25.30
CA LYS A 623 -26.81 -1.72 -26.38
C LYS A 623 -25.49 -0.99 -26.20
N ILE A 624 -25.18 -0.55 -24.99
CA ILE A 624 -24.00 0.29 -24.72
C ILE A 624 -22.76 -0.61 -24.63
N PHE A 625 -22.87 -1.72 -23.90
CA PHE A 625 -21.78 -2.68 -23.78
C PHE A 625 -21.70 -3.67 -24.95
N ASN A 626 -22.83 -4.17 -25.47
CA ASN A 626 -22.90 -4.96 -26.72
C ASN A 626 -21.77 -6.02 -26.84
N ASN A 627 -21.76 -6.99 -25.92
CA ASN A 627 -20.76 -8.05 -25.74
C ASN A 627 -19.34 -7.62 -25.28
N LYS A 628 -19.09 -6.32 -25.02
CA LYS A 628 -17.92 -5.87 -24.22
C LYS A 628 -18.08 -6.26 -22.74
N ILE A 629 -17.03 -6.01 -21.95
CA ILE A 629 -17.03 -6.12 -20.48
C ILE A 629 -18.22 -5.32 -19.91
N PRO A 630 -19.22 -5.95 -19.28
CA PRO A 630 -20.42 -5.25 -18.84
C PRO A 630 -20.20 -4.49 -17.52
N ASP A 631 -20.86 -3.35 -17.37
CA ASP A 631 -20.80 -2.51 -16.16
C ASP A 631 -21.25 -3.27 -14.88
N PRO A 632 -20.40 -3.35 -13.83
CA PRO A 632 -20.76 -3.91 -12.53
C PRO A 632 -21.92 -3.20 -11.83
N TYR A 633 -22.11 -1.88 -12.00
CA TYR A 633 -23.22 -1.15 -11.38
C TYR A 633 -24.56 -1.60 -11.96
N SER A 634 -24.70 -1.61 -13.29
CA SER A 634 -25.90 -2.08 -14.00
C SER A 634 -26.23 -3.54 -13.69
N LEU A 635 -25.22 -4.40 -13.48
CA LEU A 635 -25.43 -5.77 -13.01
C LEU A 635 -25.99 -5.81 -11.59
N VAL A 636 -25.44 -5.04 -10.64
CA VAL A 636 -25.97 -4.96 -9.27
C VAL A 636 -27.38 -4.37 -9.25
N ALA A 637 -27.63 -3.29 -9.99
CA ALA A 637 -28.94 -2.65 -10.06
C ALA A 637 -30.00 -3.57 -10.67
N LEU A 638 -29.65 -4.35 -11.71
CA LEU A 638 -30.53 -5.40 -12.25
C LEU A 638 -30.75 -6.54 -11.23
N GLY A 639 -29.73 -6.90 -10.46
CA GLY A 639 -29.86 -7.84 -9.33
C GLY A 639 -30.84 -7.35 -8.26
N ASN A 640 -30.75 -6.07 -7.88
CA ASN A 640 -31.66 -5.42 -6.95
C ASN A 640 -33.10 -5.43 -7.49
N VAL A 641 -33.31 -5.14 -8.78
CA VAL A 641 -34.63 -5.21 -9.43
C VAL A 641 -35.22 -6.63 -9.38
N TRP A 642 -34.42 -7.68 -9.57
CA TRP A 642 -34.90 -9.06 -9.39
C TRP A 642 -35.18 -9.42 -7.92
N PHE A 643 -34.48 -8.80 -6.97
CA PHE A 643 -34.73 -8.97 -5.54
C PHE A 643 -36.00 -8.24 -5.07
N GLU A 644 -36.25 -7.01 -5.50
CA GLU A 644 -37.51 -6.30 -5.16
C GLU A 644 -38.74 -6.98 -5.77
N GLN A 645 -38.60 -7.62 -6.94
CA GLN A 645 -39.66 -8.48 -7.50
C GLN A 645 -39.98 -9.71 -6.64
N LEU A 646 -39.07 -10.16 -5.74
CA LEU A 646 -39.39 -11.15 -4.71
C LEU A 646 -40.18 -10.56 -3.55
N LEU A 647 -40.02 -9.28 -3.21
CA LEU A 647 -40.70 -8.67 -2.07
C LEU A 647 -42.16 -8.26 -2.40
N ASN A 648 -42.50 -8.12 -3.67
CA ASN A 648 -43.85 -7.78 -4.14
C ASN A 648 -44.93 -8.79 -3.68
N PRO A 649 -45.96 -8.38 -2.91
CA PRO A 649 -47.03 -9.27 -2.45
C PRO A 649 -47.88 -9.91 -3.56
N SER A 650 -47.92 -9.34 -4.76
CA SER A 650 -48.68 -9.85 -5.90
C SER A 650 -47.90 -10.85 -6.77
N ARG A 651 -46.73 -11.34 -6.33
CA ARG A 651 -45.92 -12.32 -7.07
C ARG A 651 -46.60 -13.69 -7.15
N LYS A 652 -46.36 -14.43 -8.23
CA LYS A 652 -46.67 -15.87 -8.32
C LYS A 652 -45.58 -16.68 -7.59
N LYS A 653 -45.97 -17.70 -6.84
CA LYS A 653 -45.02 -18.64 -6.18
C LYS A 653 -44.07 -19.32 -7.19
N GLU A 654 -44.55 -19.60 -8.41
CA GLU A 654 -43.78 -20.22 -9.49
C GLU A 654 -42.56 -19.38 -9.95
N ASP A 655 -42.70 -18.05 -9.94
CA ASP A 655 -41.64 -17.14 -10.37
C ASP A 655 -40.54 -16.94 -9.30
N GLU A 656 -40.78 -17.33 -8.05
CA GLU A 656 -39.89 -17.07 -6.91
C GLU A 656 -38.49 -17.65 -7.10
N LYS A 657 -38.39 -18.93 -7.50
CA LYS A 657 -37.10 -19.56 -7.81
C LYS A 657 -36.37 -18.84 -8.95
N LYS A 658 -37.13 -18.47 -9.99
CA LYS A 658 -36.64 -17.79 -11.20
C LYS A 658 -36.10 -16.38 -10.90
N TYR A 659 -36.72 -15.63 -9.99
CA TYR A 659 -36.22 -14.33 -9.54
C TYR A 659 -34.98 -14.46 -8.63
N ILE A 660 -34.98 -15.42 -7.70
CA ILE A 660 -33.80 -15.78 -6.87
C ILE A 660 -32.58 -16.10 -7.74
N ASP A 661 -32.76 -17.01 -8.71
CA ASP A 661 -31.66 -17.49 -9.55
C ASP A 661 -31.14 -16.37 -10.49
N ARG A 662 -32.03 -15.47 -10.94
CA ARG A 662 -31.65 -14.26 -11.71
C ARG A 662 -30.88 -13.24 -10.87
N ALA A 663 -31.35 -12.93 -9.65
CA ALA A 663 -30.67 -12.00 -8.76
C ALA A 663 -29.24 -12.48 -8.46
N LEU A 664 -29.10 -13.76 -8.06
CA LEU A 664 -27.80 -14.39 -7.83
C LEU A 664 -26.91 -14.38 -9.09
N GLN A 665 -27.46 -14.67 -10.27
CA GLN A 665 -26.69 -14.63 -11.52
C GLN A 665 -26.08 -13.25 -11.79
N MET A 666 -26.80 -12.15 -11.52
CA MET A 666 -26.28 -10.80 -11.78
C MET A 666 -25.24 -10.38 -10.73
N TYR A 667 -25.49 -10.63 -9.43
CA TYR A 667 -24.49 -10.35 -8.40
C TYR A 667 -23.20 -11.19 -8.58
N GLN A 668 -23.32 -12.46 -8.97
CA GLN A 668 -22.16 -13.32 -9.26
C GLN A 668 -21.38 -12.83 -10.49
N LYS A 669 -22.05 -12.30 -11.53
CA LYS A 669 -21.36 -11.66 -12.66
C LYS A 669 -20.60 -10.41 -12.20
N ALA A 670 -21.21 -9.55 -11.39
CA ALA A 670 -20.55 -8.36 -10.85
C ALA A 670 -19.30 -8.70 -10.01
N LEU A 671 -19.37 -9.72 -9.13
CA LEU A 671 -18.21 -10.18 -8.34
C LEU A 671 -17.11 -10.84 -9.19
N LYS A 672 -17.46 -11.53 -10.29
CA LYS A 672 -16.45 -12.09 -11.21
C LYS A 672 -15.65 -11.01 -11.95
N LEU A 673 -16.25 -9.84 -12.20
CA LEU A 673 -15.59 -8.69 -12.82
C LEU A 673 -14.83 -7.86 -11.79
N GLN A 674 -15.41 -7.67 -10.60
CA GLN A 674 -14.83 -6.88 -9.52
C GLN A 674 -14.95 -7.65 -8.19
N PRO A 675 -13.95 -8.47 -7.82
CA PRO A 675 -13.99 -9.29 -6.61
C PRO A 675 -14.13 -8.50 -5.29
N LYS A 676 -13.88 -7.19 -5.31
CA LYS A 676 -14.04 -6.26 -4.18
C LYS A 676 -15.40 -5.53 -4.18
N ASN A 677 -16.37 -5.92 -5.01
CA ASN A 677 -17.66 -5.22 -5.11
C ASN A 677 -18.57 -5.49 -3.90
N MET A 678 -18.56 -4.55 -2.97
CA MET A 678 -19.29 -4.60 -1.70
C MET A 678 -20.82 -4.67 -1.87
N TYR A 679 -21.37 -4.03 -2.91
CA TYR A 679 -22.81 -4.02 -3.16
C TYR A 679 -23.32 -5.37 -3.70
N ALA A 680 -22.56 -6.01 -4.60
CA ALA A 680 -22.85 -7.34 -5.09
C ALA A 680 -22.77 -8.40 -3.97
N ALA A 681 -21.79 -8.27 -3.06
CA ALA A 681 -21.72 -9.10 -1.86
C ALA A 681 -22.93 -8.88 -0.92
N ASN A 682 -23.32 -7.62 -0.66
CA ASN A 682 -24.51 -7.30 0.13
C ASN A 682 -25.79 -7.91 -0.49
N GLY A 683 -25.98 -7.80 -1.81
CA GLY A 683 -27.10 -8.40 -2.52
C GLY A 683 -27.17 -9.93 -2.41
N ILE A 684 -26.02 -10.62 -2.44
CA ILE A 684 -25.96 -12.07 -2.18
C ILE A 684 -26.31 -12.37 -0.71
N GLY A 685 -25.84 -11.57 0.24
CA GLY A 685 -26.24 -11.65 1.65
C GLY A 685 -27.76 -11.54 1.83
N CYS A 686 -28.41 -10.60 1.13
CA CYS A 686 -29.87 -10.45 1.14
C CYS A 686 -30.59 -11.69 0.60
N VAL A 687 -30.10 -12.31 -0.48
CA VAL A 687 -30.68 -13.56 -1.01
C VAL A 687 -30.43 -14.75 -0.08
N LEU A 688 -29.27 -14.83 0.58
CA LEU A 688 -28.99 -15.86 1.60
C LEU A 688 -29.91 -15.71 2.82
N ALA A 689 -30.13 -14.49 3.29
CA ALA A 689 -31.10 -14.19 4.35
C ALA A 689 -32.53 -14.56 3.90
N TYR A 690 -32.95 -14.20 2.69
CA TYR A 690 -34.25 -14.61 2.15
C TYR A 690 -34.42 -16.14 2.08
N LYS A 691 -33.35 -16.88 1.76
CA LYS A 691 -33.30 -18.36 1.80
C LYS A 691 -33.24 -18.96 3.21
N ARG A 692 -33.21 -18.14 4.27
CA ARG A 692 -33.02 -18.52 5.69
C ARG A 692 -31.63 -19.09 6.02
N ASN A 693 -30.62 -18.87 5.17
CA ASN A 693 -29.22 -19.20 5.43
C ASN A 693 -28.57 -18.13 6.34
N TRP A 694 -29.06 -18.01 7.58
CA TRP A 694 -28.72 -16.92 8.51
C TRP A 694 -27.26 -16.87 8.95
N ASN A 695 -26.51 -17.98 8.86
CA ASN A 695 -25.07 -18.00 9.16
C ASN A 695 -24.29 -17.39 7.99
N ASP A 696 -24.43 -17.97 6.79
CA ASP A 696 -23.77 -17.51 5.56
C ASP A 696 -24.06 -16.03 5.28
N ALA A 697 -25.33 -15.60 5.43
CA ALA A 697 -25.73 -14.21 5.27
C ALA A 697 -25.00 -13.27 6.26
N ARG A 698 -24.95 -13.65 7.55
CA ARG A 698 -24.25 -12.89 8.60
C ARG A 698 -22.75 -12.78 8.30
N ASP A 699 -22.12 -13.85 7.83
CA ASP A 699 -20.68 -13.87 7.53
C ASP A 699 -20.34 -13.04 6.29
N VAL A 700 -21.21 -13.05 5.26
CA VAL A 700 -21.10 -12.15 4.09
C VAL A 700 -21.27 -10.69 4.49
N PHE A 701 -22.34 -10.35 5.23
CA PHE A 701 -22.54 -8.96 5.70
C PHE A 701 -21.41 -8.50 6.63
N SER A 702 -20.84 -9.39 7.45
CA SER A 702 -19.70 -9.07 8.32
C SER A 702 -18.45 -8.70 7.49
N GLN A 703 -18.14 -9.45 6.43
CA GLN A 703 -17.03 -9.13 5.51
C GLN A 703 -17.23 -7.77 4.82
N VAL A 704 -18.47 -7.44 4.42
CA VAL A 704 -18.77 -6.11 3.84
C VAL A 704 -18.59 -5.00 4.88
N ARG A 705 -19.07 -5.19 6.12
CA ARG A 705 -18.91 -4.22 7.23
C ARG A 705 -17.45 -4.04 7.67
N GLU A 706 -16.63 -5.08 7.56
CA GLU A 706 -15.18 -5.03 7.80
C GLU A 706 -14.43 -4.32 6.65
N SER A 707 -14.95 -4.40 5.42
CA SER A 707 -14.40 -3.71 4.24
C SER A 707 -14.77 -2.22 4.22
N THR A 708 -16.00 -1.86 4.58
CA THR A 708 -16.42 -0.48 4.82
C THR A 708 -17.38 -0.37 5.98
N SER A 709 -17.12 0.58 6.87
CA SER A 709 -18.02 0.88 7.98
C SER A 709 -19.06 1.97 7.64
N GLU A 710 -18.95 2.64 6.48
CA GLU A 710 -19.84 3.73 6.03
C GLU A 710 -21.09 3.23 5.26
N PHE A 711 -21.28 1.92 5.07
CA PHE A 711 -22.43 1.36 4.33
C PHE A 711 -23.63 1.09 5.27
N TYR A 712 -24.60 2.00 5.30
CA TYR A 712 -25.79 1.97 6.16
C TYR A 712 -26.55 0.63 6.13
N ASP A 713 -26.96 0.19 4.94
CA ASP A 713 -27.85 -0.96 4.75
C ASP A 713 -27.29 -2.26 5.35
N VAL A 714 -25.96 -2.41 5.38
CA VAL A 714 -25.28 -3.58 5.95
C VAL A 714 -25.50 -3.66 7.47
N TRP A 715 -25.63 -2.53 8.17
CA TRP A 715 -25.96 -2.52 9.60
C TRP A 715 -27.40 -3.00 9.83
N LEU A 716 -28.34 -2.55 8.99
CA LEU A 716 -29.73 -3.01 9.04
C LEU A 716 -29.84 -4.50 8.71
N ASN A 717 -29.20 -4.94 7.63
CA ASN A 717 -29.16 -6.34 7.22
C ASN A 717 -28.63 -7.28 8.31
N ILE A 718 -27.57 -6.89 9.03
CA ILE A 718 -27.08 -7.65 10.19
C ILE A 718 -28.10 -7.61 11.35
N ALA A 719 -28.73 -6.47 11.62
CA ALA A 719 -29.77 -6.36 12.65
C ALA A 719 -30.99 -7.23 12.33
N HIS A 720 -31.42 -7.29 11.06
CA HIS A 720 -32.51 -8.14 10.57
C HIS A 720 -32.15 -9.63 10.74
N VAL A 721 -30.94 -10.04 10.36
CA VAL A 721 -30.44 -11.41 10.61
C VAL A 721 -30.28 -11.72 12.10
N CYS A 722 -30.03 -10.73 12.97
CA CYS A 722 -30.08 -10.91 14.42
C CYS A 722 -31.51 -11.07 14.94
N MET A 723 -32.51 -10.37 14.38
CA MET A 723 -33.93 -10.55 14.72
C MET A 723 -34.42 -11.96 14.34
N GLU A 724 -34.17 -12.41 13.11
CA GLU A 724 -34.56 -13.76 12.63
C GLU A 724 -33.82 -14.90 13.34
N ARG A 725 -32.78 -14.58 14.14
CA ARG A 725 -32.04 -15.52 15.00
C ARG A 725 -32.34 -15.35 16.49
N GLU A 726 -33.38 -14.60 16.83
CA GLU A 726 -33.81 -14.34 18.21
C GLU A 726 -32.78 -13.60 19.09
N GLN A 727 -31.80 -12.95 18.48
CA GLN A 727 -30.73 -12.20 19.15
C GLN A 727 -31.16 -10.75 19.39
N TRP A 728 -32.30 -10.55 20.05
CA TRP A 728 -33.00 -9.26 20.17
C TRP A 728 -32.08 -8.12 20.65
N MET A 729 -31.31 -8.34 21.72
CA MET A 729 -30.36 -7.34 22.24
C MET A 729 -29.26 -6.94 21.23
N ALA A 730 -28.79 -7.89 20.41
CA ALA A 730 -27.81 -7.61 19.36
C ALA A 730 -28.43 -6.82 18.20
N ALA A 731 -29.71 -7.07 17.88
CA ALA A 731 -30.45 -6.26 16.91
C ALA A 731 -30.66 -4.82 17.41
N VAL A 732 -31.13 -4.64 18.66
CA VAL A 732 -31.25 -3.31 19.32
C VAL A 732 -29.92 -2.55 19.28
N GLN A 733 -28.80 -3.21 19.62
CA GLN A 733 -27.46 -2.62 19.55
C GLN A 733 -27.07 -2.23 18.12
N MET A 734 -27.36 -3.06 17.11
CA MET A 734 -27.03 -2.76 15.72
C MET A 734 -27.87 -1.62 15.13
N TYR A 735 -29.19 -1.60 15.38
CA TYR A 735 -30.08 -0.51 14.96
C TYR A 735 -29.69 0.82 15.61
N SER A 736 -29.52 0.86 16.93
CA SER A 736 -29.15 2.07 17.67
C SER A 736 -27.73 2.58 17.33
N SER A 737 -26.80 1.67 17.02
CA SER A 737 -25.47 2.04 16.50
C SER A 737 -25.54 2.64 15.10
N ALA A 738 -26.38 2.08 14.21
CA ALA A 738 -26.61 2.64 12.88
C ALA A 738 -27.26 4.04 12.96
N MET A 739 -28.31 4.16 13.77
CA MET A 739 -29.05 5.40 14.00
C MET A 739 -28.11 6.55 14.37
N LYS A 740 -27.29 6.35 15.42
CA LYS A 740 -26.31 7.35 15.90
C LYS A 740 -25.20 7.61 14.89
N LYS A 741 -24.65 6.56 14.26
CA LYS A 741 -23.53 6.70 13.33
C LYS A 741 -23.90 7.48 12.06
N PHE A 742 -25.09 7.22 11.52
CA PHE A 742 -25.55 7.83 10.27
C PHE A 742 -26.45 9.06 10.49
N ARG A 743 -26.57 9.54 11.74
CA ARG A 743 -27.39 10.70 12.15
C ARG A 743 -28.86 10.58 11.72
N LYS A 744 -29.39 9.36 11.79
CA LYS A 744 -30.75 8.98 11.37
C LYS A 744 -31.71 8.81 12.56
N GLU A 745 -31.58 9.67 13.57
CA GLU A 745 -32.36 9.59 14.81
C GLU A 745 -33.86 9.83 14.59
N ASN A 746 -34.20 10.61 13.57
CA ASN A 746 -35.59 10.89 13.16
C ASN A 746 -36.11 9.95 12.04
N ASP A 747 -35.37 8.90 11.65
CA ASP A 747 -35.80 7.98 10.58
C ASP A 747 -36.91 7.05 11.12
N SER A 748 -38.16 7.33 10.76
CA SER A 748 -39.35 6.60 11.20
C SER A 748 -39.33 5.12 10.84
N THR A 749 -38.66 4.73 9.75
CA THR A 749 -38.48 3.31 9.39
C THR A 749 -37.53 2.60 10.34
N LEU A 750 -36.43 3.25 10.71
CA LEU A 750 -35.46 2.72 11.67
C LEU A 750 -36.03 2.69 13.09
N GLN A 751 -36.80 3.70 13.48
CA GLN A 751 -37.52 3.72 14.76
C GLN A 751 -38.56 2.59 14.84
N HIS A 752 -39.28 2.28 13.76
CA HIS A 752 -40.20 1.13 13.71
C HIS A 752 -39.48 -0.22 13.87
N TYR A 753 -38.35 -0.42 13.18
CA TYR A 753 -37.54 -1.64 13.34
C TYR A 753 -36.93 -1.77 14.75
N LEU A 754 -36.50 -0.65 15.34
CA LEU A 754 -35.99 -0.59 16.70
C LEU A 754 -37.09 -0.90 17.73
N ALA A 755 -38.30 -0.36 17.56
CA ALA A 755 -39.46 -0.67 18.39
C ALA A 755 -39.87 -2.16 18.31
N LYS A 756 -39.81 -2.77 17.12
CA LYS A 756 -40.01 -4.22 16.95
C LYS A 756 -38.98 -5.03 17.75
N ALA A 757 -37.72 -4.60 17.75
CA ALA A 757 -36.65 -5.23 18.52
C ALA A 757 -36.86 -5.07 20.03
N TYR A 758 -37.22 -3.88 20.50
CA TYR A 758 -37.58 -3.61 21.90
C TYR A 758 -38.79 -4.46 22.35
N TYR A 759 -39.86 -4.55 21.55
CA TYR A 759 -41.06 -5.35 21.87
C TYR A 759 -40.76 -6.85 22.03
N ARG A 760 -39.94 -7.41 21.13
CA ARG A 760 -39.49 -8.82 21.20
C ARG A 760 -38.49 -9.06 22.34
N ALA A 761 -37.68 -8.05 22.71
CA ALA A 761 -36.81 -8.08 23.89
C ALA A 761 -37.53 -7.79 25.23
N ASN A 762 -38.85 -7.53 25.20
CA ASN A 762 -39.69 -7.15 26.34
C ASN A 762 -39.35 -5.81 27.02
N MET A 763 -38.64 -4.92 26.31
CA MET A 763 -38.40 -3.51 26.66
C MET A 763 -39.60 -2.67 26.17
N LEU A 764 -40.69 -2.65 26.93
CA LEU A 764 -41.97 -2.11 26.45
C LEU A 764 -42.08 -0.59 26.49
N ASN A 765 -41.33 0.08 27.38
CA ASN A 765 -41.32 1.55 27.44
C ASN A 765 -40.50 2.11 26.29
N GLU A 766 -39.35 1.51 26.02
CA GLU A 766 -38.46 1.85 24.91
C GLU A 766 -39.13 1.54 23.55
N ALA A 767 -39.96 0.49 23.47
CA ALA A 767 -40.83 0.23 22.31
C ALA A 767 -41.94 1.29 22.14
N LYS A 768 -42.48 1.81 23.25
CA LYS A 768 -43.50 2.88 23.26
C LYS A 768 -42.90 4.19 22.75
N GLU A 769 -41.78 4.62 23.35
CA GLU A 769 -41.02 5.83 22.98
C GLU A 769 -40.58 5.82 21.50
N ALA A 770 -40.03 4.70 21.01
CA ALA A 770 -39.61 4.57 19.61
C ALA A 770 -40.78 4.65 18.62
N LEU A 771 -41.97 4.13 18.98
CA LEU A 771 -43.17 4.26 18.14
C LEU A 771 -43.78 5.67 18.20
N GLU A 772 -43.76 6.33 19.35
CA GLU A 772 -44.11 7.75 19.47
C GLU A 772 -43.21 8.60 18.55
N CYS A 773 -41.90 8.37 18.56
CA CYS A 773 -40.95 9.03 17.66
C CYS A 773 -41.24 8.75 16.17
N ALA A 774 -41.52 7.49 15.80
CA ALA A 774 -41.88 7.13 14.42
C ALA A 774 -43.20 7.78 13.96
N MET A 775 -44.17 7.91 14.87
CA MET A 775 -45.48 8.49 14.58
C MET A 775 -45.46 10.03 14.44
N LEU A 776 -44.47 10.73 15.00
CA LEU A 776 -44.32 12.18 14.80
C LEU A 776 -43.98 12.55 13.36
N ASP A 777 -43.18 11.73 12.67
CA ASP A 777 -42.84 11.87 11.25
C ASP A 777 -43.98 11.38 10.35
N GLN A 778 -44.56 10.21 10.66
CA GLN A 778 -45.63 9.60 9.85
C GLN A 778 -46.98 9.55 10.56
N LEU A 779 -47.53 10.73 10.89
CA LEU A 779 -48.78 10.90 11.63
C LEU A 779 -49.98 10.17 11.02
N ASP A 780 -50.01 9.91 9.71
CA ASP A 780 -51.09 9.19 9.05
C ASP A 780 -50.92 7.65 9.05
N ASN A 781 -49.69 7.14 9.16
CA ASN A 781 -49.38 5.70 9.02
C ASN A 781 -50.10 4.84 10.07
N THR A 782 -51.03 4.00 9.61
CA THR A 782 -51.86 3.16 10.47
C THR A 782 -51.15 1.92 10.99
N GLN A 783 -50.08 1.45 10.35
CA GLN A 783 -49.26 0.34 10.87
C GLN A 783 -48.52 0.76 12.15
N LEU A 784 -47.98 1.98 12.19
CA LEU A 784 -47.35 2.52 13.40
C LEU A 784 -48.38 2.66 14.54
N LYS A 785 -49.58 3.19 14.23
CA LYS A 785 -50.69 3.29 15.19
C LYS A 785 -51.11 1.92 15.73
N PHE A 786 -51.24 0.91 14.86
CA PHE A 786 -51.61 -0.46 15.23
C PHE A 786 -50.55 -1.10 16.14
N ASN A 787 -49.28 -1.02 15.76
CA ASN A 787 -48.17 -1.56 16.56
C ASN A 787 -48.05 -0.82 17.91
N TYR A 788 -48.27 0.50 17.94
CA TYR A 788 -48.31 1.28 19.17
C TYR A 788 -49.45 0.82 20.10
N ALA A 789 -50.67 0.63 19.57
CA ALA A 789 -51.79 0.09 20.34
C ALA A 789 -51.53 -1.33 20.88
N ILE A 790 -50.76 -2.17 20.16
CA ILE A 790 -50.29 -3.47 20.66
C ILE A 790 -49.28 -3.33 21.81
N VAL A 791 -48.31 -2.40 21.72
CA VAL A 791 -47.37 -2.12 22.81
C VAL A 791 -48.12 -1.65 24.07
N LEU A 792 -49.08 -0.73 23.93
CA LEU A 792 -49.94 -0.30 25.03
C LEU A 792 -50.75 -1.47 25.63
N LYS A 793 -51.39 -2.29 24.78
CA LYS A 793 -52.14 -3.49 25.20
C LYS A 793 -51.26 -4.44 26.01
N LYS A 794 -50.01 -4.67 25.58
CA LYS A 794 -49.06 -5.55 26.26
C LYS A 794 -48.53 -4.95 27.56
N SER A 795 -48.11 -3.68 27.55
CA SER A 795 -47.58 -2.97 28.73
C SER A 795 -48.61 -2.95 29.87
N ALA A 796 -49.84 -2.52 29.58
CA ALA A 796 -50.92 -2.55 30.57
C ALA A 796 -51.24 -3.98 31.06
N LYS A 797 -51.19 -4.98 30.18
CA LYS A 797 -51.38 -6.40 30.54
C LYS A 797 -50.26 -6.97 31.41
N GLU A 798 -49.04 -6.43 31.34
CA GLU A 798 -47.92 -6.76 32.23
C GLU A 798 -48.02 -6.05 33.58
N VAL A 799 -48.32 -4.73 33.61
CA VAL A 799 -48.61 -4.00 34.86
C VAL A 799 -49.74 -4.69 35.64
N LEU A 800 -50.84 -5.03 34.97
CA LEU A 800 -51.99 -5.72 35.57
C LEU A 800 -51.71 -7.18 35.98
N ARG A 801 -50.52 -7.74 35.73
CA ARG A 801 -50.06 -9.04 36.26
C ARG A 801 -49.23 -8.90 37.55
N GLY A 802 -48.89 -7.68 37.97
CA GLY A 802 -48.16 -7.41 39.20
C GLY A 802 -48.90 -7.90 40.46
N HIS A 803 -48.15 -8.47 41.41
CA HIS A 803 -48.68 -8.91 42.71
C HIS A 803 -48.81 -7.77 43.74
N LYS A 804 -48.13 -6.65 43.48
CA LYS A 804 -48.32 -5.34 44.10
C LYS A 804 -48.34 -4.31 42.98
N MET A 805 -49.28 -3.37 43.02
CA MET A 805 -49.43 -2.29 42.04
C MET A 805 -49.90 -1.05 42.82
N THR A 806 -49.32 0.12 42.60
CA THR A 806 -49.88 1.37 43.14
C THR A 806 -51.13 1.77 42.35
N SER A 807 -52.03 2.56 42.94
CA SER A 807 -53.17 3.10 42.20
C SER A 807 -52.74 3.91 40.98
N GLU A 808 -51.65 4.66 41.08
CA GLU A 808 -51.01 5.40 39.97
C GLU A 808 -50.67 4.47 38.78
N GLN A 809 -49.97 3.36 39.03
CA GLN A 809 -49.62 2.37 38.00
C GLN A 809 -50.86 1.77 37.33
N VAL A 810 -51.91 1.48 38.11
CA VAL A 810 -53.17 0.95 37.57
C VAL A 810 -53.93 2.03 36.78
N THR A 811 -53.90 3.31 37.19
CA THR A 811 -54.49 4.40 36.39
C THR A 811 -53.77 4.60 35.06
N ALA A 812 -52.43 4.58 35.04
CA ALA A 812 -51.65 4.67 33.80
C ALA A 812 -51.97 3.49 32.85
N ALA A 813 -52.03 2.26 33.36
CA ALA A 813 -52.42 1.08 32.59
C ALA A 813 -53.87 1.16 32.05
N ILE A 814 -54.79 1.79 32.80
CA ILE A 814 -56.16 2.06 32.36
C ILE A 814 -56.18 3.10 31.23
N ASP A 815 -55.38 4.15 31.31
CA ASP A 815 -55.35 5.20 30.28
C ASP A 815 -54.66 4.74 28.99
N ASP A 816 -53.57 3.96 29.08
CA ASP A 816 -52.95 3.29 27.93
C ASP A 816 -53.94 2.33 27.24
N LEU A 817 -54.75 1.55 28.00
CA LEU A 817 -55.81 0.71 27.42
C LEU A 817 -56.96 1.51 26.79
N LYS A 818 -57.37 2.65 27.37
CA LYS A 818 -58.34 3.56 26.74
C LYS A 818 -57.80 4.13 25.42
N PHE A 819 -56.50 4.39 25.34
CA PHE A 819 -55.88 4.91 24.12
C PHE A 819 -55.76 3.82 23.04
N ALA A 820 -55.38 2.59 23.43
CA ALA A 820 -55.37 1.43 22.54
C ALA A 820 -56.77 1.14 21.94
N ASP A 821 -57.84 1.12 22.76
CA ASP A 821 -59.23 0.93 22.26
C ASP A 821 -59.65 2.05 21.27
N LYS A 822 -59.27 3.31 21.53
CA LYS A 822 -59.50 4.42 20.58
C LYS A 822 -58.80 4.17 19.24
N ILE A 823 -57.54 3.73 19.24
CA ILE A 823 -56.79 3.45 18.01
C ILE A 823 -57.38 2.25 17.26
N PHE A 824 -57.63 1.13 17.94
CA PHE A 824 -58.20 -0.05 17.29
C PHE A 824 -59.59 0.26 16.69
N GLN A 825 -60.41 1.08 17.36
CA GLN A 825 -61.67 1.58 16.79
C GLN A 825 -61.49 2.56 15.62
N TYR A 826 -60.45 3.39 15.62
CA TYR A 826 -60.12 4.28 14.50
C TYR A 826 -59.77 3.48 13.24
N ILE A 827 -58.84 2.52 13.36
CA ILE A 827 -58.38 1.67 12.24
C ILE A 827 -59.51 0.72 11.76
N SER A 828 -60.37 0.24 12.67
CA SER A 828 -61.53 -0.58 12.30
C SER A 828 -62.61 0.20 11.51
N LYS A 829 -62.70 1.52 11.69
CA LYS A 829 -63.67 2.40 11.00
C LYS A 829 -63.16 2.95 9.68
N ASN A 830 -61.91 3.40 9.64
CA ASN A 830 -61.34 4.09 8.48
C ASN A 830 -60.86 3.10 7.41
N ASP A 831 -60.65 3.59 6.18
CA ASP A 831 -60.35 2.75 5.01
C ASP A 831 -59.00 3.13 4.38
N ASP A 832 -57.94 2.35 4.68
CA ASP A 832 -56.56 2.58 4.23
C ASP A 832 -56.33 2.32 2.73
N ARG A 833 -57.21 2.82 1.85
CA ARG A 833 -57.07 2.69 0.38
C ARG A 833 -56.02 3.63 -0.22
N GLN A 834 -55.52 4.59 0.57
CA GLN A 834 -54.64 5.67 0.10
C GLN A 834 -53.30 5.74 0.86
N SER A 835 -53.22 5.15 2.05
CA SER A 835 -52.13 5.33 3.03
C SER A 835 -50.98 4.31 2.91
N SER A 836 -51.24 3.13 2.35
CA SER A 836 -50.33 1.98 2.45
C SER A 836 -49.27 1.92 1.33
N HIS A 837 -48.19 2.72 1.44
CA HIS A 837 -47.00 2.53 0.60
C HIS A 837 -46.27 1.21 0.92
N THR A 838 -46.32 0.77 2.18
CA THR A 838 -46.04 -0.61 2.57
C THR A 838 -47.27 -1.48 2.24
N GLY A 839 -47.12 -2.48 1.37
CA GLY A 839 -48.23 -3.29 0.84
C GLY A 839 -48.93 -4.26 1.81
N MET A 840 -48.86 -3.98 3.11
CA MET A 840 -49.37 -4.79 4.22
C MET A 840 -50.71 -4.20 4.71
N ARG A 841 -51.80 -4.96 4.58
CA ARG A 841 -53.15 -4.50 4.95
C ARG A 841 -53.53 -5.00 6.32
N ILE A 842 -53.78 -4.08 7.25
CA ILE A 842 -54.28 -4.39 8.59
C ILE A 842 -55.73 -4.89 8.46
N SER A 843 -56.03 -6.07 9.00
CA SER A 843 -57.42 -6.58 8.95
C SER A 843 -58.31 -5.83 9.95
N ARG A 844 -59.39 -5.22 9.44
CA ARG A 844 -60.40 -4.56 10.27
C ARG A 844 -61.09 -5.49 11.26
N THR A 845 -61.18 -6.79 10.96
CA THR A 845 -61.75 -7.80 11.88
C THR A 845 -60.90 -7.90 13.13
N ILE A 846 -59.58 -7.95 12.96
CA ILE A 846 -58.63 -8.13 14.06
C ILE A 846 -58.44 -6.83 14.85
N CYS A 847 -58.58 -5.66 14.21
CA CYS A 847 -58.76 -4.40 14.95
C CYS A 847 -60.06 -4.40 15.78
N ALA A 848 -61.17 -4.97 15.28
CA ALA A 848 -62.42 -5.06 16.05
C ALA A 848 -62.32 -6.06 17.22
N GLU A 849 -61.64 -7.19 17.01
CA GLU A 849 -61.33 -8.19 18.04
C GLU A 849 -60.41 -7.61 19.12
N GLU A 850 -59.36 -6.87 18.75
CA GLU A 850 -58.45 -6.24 19.71
C GLU A 850 -59.09 -5.06 20.46
N ALA A 851 -59.99 -4.30 19.83
CA ALA A 851 -60.84 -3.33 20.52
C ALA A 851 -61.76 -4.00 21.55
N LYS A 852 -62.24 -5.22 21.28
CA LYS A 852 -62.99 -6.02 22.26
C LYS A 852 -62.07 -6.51 23.40
N ASN A 853 -60.90 -7.06 23.07
CA ASN A 853 -59.91 -7.51 24.05
C ASN A 853 -59.49 -6.36 24.99
N CYS A 854 -59.32 -5.14 24.47
CA CYS A 854 -59.02 -3.96 25.29
C CYS A 854 -60.17 -3.59 26.24
N LYS A 855 -61.43 -3.75 25.82
CA LYS A 855 -62.61 -3.54 26.70
C LYS A 855 -62.70 -4.59 27.80
N ASP A 856 -62.42 -5.85 27.48
CA ASP A 856 -62.39 -6.94 28.45
C ASP A 856 -61.22 -6.77 29.45
N LEU A 857 -60.07 -6.23 29.02
CA LEU A 857 -58.97 -5.82 29.91
C LEU A 857 -59.33 -4.58 30.76
N LEU A 858 -60.05 -3.60 30.20
CA LEU A 858 -60.49 -2.39 30.92
C LEU A 858 -61.47 -2.70 32.06
N THR A 859 -62.30 -3.74 31.97
CA THR A 859 -63.15 -4.17 33.11
C THR A 859 -62.30 -4.76 34.23
N GLN A 860 -61.36 -5.66 33.89
CA GLN A 860 -60.42 -6.26 34.86
C GLN A 860 -59.54 -5.19 35.54
N ALA A 861 -59.09 -4.20 34.77
CA ALA A 861 -58.28 -3.10 35.27
C ALA A 861 -59.05 -2.22 36.28
N LYS A 862 -60.34 -1.93 36.04
CA LYS A 862 -61.20 -1.21 37.00
C LYS A 862 -61.38 -1.96 38.33
N HIS A 863 -61.54 -3.29 38.29
CA HIS A 863 -61.58 -4.10 39.51
C HIS A 863 -60.24 -4.08 40.27
N LYS A 864 -59.12 -4.10 39.54
CA LYS A 864 -57.77 -3.99 40.13
C LYS A 864 -57.46 -2.59 40.67
N LEU A 865 -58.03 -1.54 40.09
CA LEU A 865 -57.88 -0.16 40.61
C LEU A 865 -58.49 -0.03 42.00
N ALA A 866 -59.68 -0.58 42.23
CA ALA A 866 -60.30 -0.57 43.56
C ALA A 866 -59.43 -1.31 44.60
N ALA A 867 -58.84 -2.45 44.23
CA ALA A 867 -57.93 -3.20 45.09
C ALA A 867 -56.61 -2.44 45.39
N ALA A 868 -56.04 -1.79 44.37
CA ALA A 868 -54.85 -0.95 44.52
C ALA A 868 -55.13 0.30 45.39
N GLN A 869 -56.30 0.94 45.22
CA GLN A 869 -56.74 2.05 46.07
C GLN A 869 -56.90 1.61 47.52
N THR A 870 -57.46 0.42 47.80
CA THR A 870 -57.49 -0.11 49.17
C THR A 870 -56.10 -0.42 49.73
N GLN A 871 -55.15 -0.90 48.90
CA GLN A 871 -53.76 -1.09 49.35
C GLN A 871 -53.05 0.24 49.63
N ASP A 872 -53.16 1.23 48.76
CA ASP A 872 -52.56 2.57 48.95
C ASP A 872 -53.18 3.27 50.18
N GLU A 873 -54.48 3.10 50.43
CA GLU A 873 -55.13 3.57 51.67
C GLU A 873 -54.66 2.79 52.91
N GLU A 874 -54.50 1.47 52.85
CA GLU A 874 -53.99 0.67 53.97
C GLU A 874 -52.53 1.01 54.30
N GLU A 875 -51.66 1.13 53.27
CA GLU A 875 -50.27 1.54 53.45
C GLU A 875 -50.18 3.00 53.96
N ARG A 876 -51.01 3.94 53.46
CA ARG A 876 -51.09 5.31 54.00
C ARG A 876 -51.58 5.35 55.45
N ARG A 877 -52.66 4.63 55.80
CA ARG A 877 -53.18 4.54 57.18
C ARG A 877 -52.17 3.89 58.11
N LEU A 878 -51.40 2.91 57.65
CA LEU A 878 -50.33 2.27 58.39
C LEU A 878 -49.18 3.26 58.65
N MET A 879 -48.77 4.04 57.65
CA MET A 879 -47.75 5.09 57.80
C MET A 879 -48.21 6.18 58.77
N GLU A 880 -49.43 6.70 58.62
CA GLU A 880 -50.02 7.67 59.57
C GLU A 880 -50.07 7.11 61.00
N LYS A 881 -50.40 5.82 61.16
CA LYS A 881 -50.46 5.17 62.47
C LYS A 881 -49.06 5.03 63.08
N GLN A 882 -48.06 4.64 62.30
CA GLN A 882 -46.66 4.58 62.74
C GLN A 882 -46.13 5.98 63.12
N GLU A 883 -46.50 7.02 62.37
CA GLU A 883 -46.11 8.41 62.67
C GLU A 883 -46.80 8.94 63.94
N LYS A 884 -48.10 8.70 64.10
CA LYS A 884 -48.86 9.02 65.32
C LYS A 884 -48.31 8.27 66.54
N GLU A 885 -47.96 6.98 66.39
CA GLU A 885 -47.31 6.20 67.45
C GLU A 885 -45.91 6.71 67.81
N LYS A 886 -45.11 7.11 66.81
CA LYS A 886 -43.78 7.71 66.99
C LYS A 886 -43.87 9.05 67.74
N ILE A 887 -44.79 9.92 67.36
CA ILE A 887 -45.05 11.21 68.04
C ILE A 887 -45.58 10.97 69.46
N ALA A 888 -46.53 10.05 69.65
CA ALA A 888 -47.05 9.71 70.97
C ALA A 888 -45.99 9.14 71.92
N LEU A 889 -45.09 8.27 71.41
CA LEU A 889 -43.95 7.76 72.16
C LEU A 889 -43.00 8.89 72.58
N GLN A 890 -42.72 9.83 71.66
CA GLN A 890 -41.86 10.98 71.91
C GLN A 890 -42.45 11.93 72.97
N ASN A 891 -43.76 12.23 72.89
CA ASN A 891 -44.46 13.02 73.90
C ASN A 891 -44.49 12.32 75.27
N LYS A 892 -44.78 11.01 75.31
CA LYS A 892 -44.81 10.23 76.56
C LYS A 892 -43.46 10.19 77.28
N MET A 893 -42.35 10.15 76.53
CA MET A 893 -41.00 10.27 77.12
C MET A 893 -40.74 11.66 77.74
N ILE A 894 -41.35 12.72 77.23
CA ILE A 894 -41.25 14.08 77.78
C ILE A 894 -42.10 14.22 79.05
N GLU A 895 -43.32 13.67 79.05
CA GLU A 895 -44.21 13.68 80.23
C GLU A 895 -43.66 12.82 81.39
N GLU A 896 -43.17 11.62 81.10
CA GLU A 896 -42.55 10.74 82.10
C GLU A 896 -41.25 11.29 82.69
N ALA A 897 -40.61 12.27 82.05
CA ALA A 897 -39.48 12.99 82.61
C ALA A 897 -39.96 14.04 83.64
N ARG A 898 -40.94 14.89 83.26
CA ARG A 898 -41.49 15.93 84.14
C ARG A 898 -42.13 15.36 85.41
N ALA A 899 -42.97 14.33 85.27
CA ALA A 899 -43.70 13.74 86.39
C ALA A 899 -42.79 13.14 87.48
N LYS A 900 -41.58 12.68 87.13
CA LYS A 900 -40.59 12.18 88.10
C LYS A 900 -39.99 13.33 88.92
N GLU A 901 -39.68 14.45 88.27
CA GLU A 901 -39.08 15.63 88.91
C GLU A 901 -40.05 16.32 89.90
N GLU A 902 -41.35 16.31 89.62
CA GLU A 902 -42.39 16.85 90.51
C GLU A 902 -42.63 15.93 91.72
N ALA A 903 -42.68 14.60 91.50
CA ALA A 903 -42.97 13.62 92.54
C ALA A 903 -41.86 13.47 93.60
N GLU A 904 -40.61 13.82 93.28
CA GLU A 904 -39.52 13.88 94.26
C GLU A 904 -39.59 15.12 95.16
N LYS A 905 -40.09 16.25 94.63
CA LYS A 905 -40.23 17.51 95.39
C LYS A 905 -41.32 17.40 96.46
N GLN A 906 -42.52 16.90 96.12
CA GLN A 906 -43.64 16.79 97.06
C GLN A 906 -43.32 15.91 98.29
N LYS A 907 -42.67 14.76 98.08
CA LYS A 907 -42.28 13.84 99.17
C LYS A 907 -41.35 14.47 100.21
N LEU A 908 -40.61 15.52 99.83
CA LEU A 908 -39.70 16.25 100.73
C LEU A 908 -40.43 17.27 101.62
N GLU A 909 -41.66 17.66 101.26
CA GLU A 909 -42.49 18.62 101.99
C GLU A 909 -43.43 17.94 102.99
N ASP A 910 -44.13 16.87 102.58
CA ASP A 910 -45.04 16.11 103.46
C ASP A 910 -44.33 15.58 104.72
N MET A 911 -43.09 15.12 104.56
CA MET A 911 -42.20 14.66 105.64
C MET A 911 -41.88 15.75 106.69
N LYS A 912 -41.95 17.03 106.33
CA LYS A 912 -41.77 18.15 107.27
C LYS A 912 -43.08 18.45 108.00
N ASN A 913 -44.19 18.48 107.26
CA ASN A 913 -45.51 18.85 107.78
C ASN A 913 -45.99 17.84 108.85
N LEU A 914 -45.83 16.54 108.61
CA LEU A 914 -46.22 15.48 109.56
C LEU A 914 -45.49 15.59 110.91
N ARG A 915 -44.31 16.20 110.96
CA ARG A 915 -43.53 16.37 112.20
C ARG A 915 -44.04 17.53 113.07
N LEU A 916 -44.78 18.48 112.50
CA LEU A 916 -45.35 19.61 113.23
C LEU A 916 -46.67 19.22 113.94
N SER A 917 -47.56 18.48 113.27
CA SER A 917 -48.90 18.15 113.80
C SER A 917 -48.87 17.36 115.11
N PHE A 918 -47.84 16.54 115.35
CA PHE A 918 -47.66 15.81 116.62
C PHE A 918 -47.35 16.74 117.82
N ILE A 919 -46.84 17.95 117.58
CA ILE A 919 -46.48 18.92 118.63
C ILE A 919 -47.71 19.74 119.07
N GLU A 920 -48.66 19.95 118.17
CA GLU A 920 -49.90 20.70 118.46
C GLU A 920 -50.93 19.82 119.19
N MET A 921 -51.15 18.58 118.72
CA MET A 921 -52.13 17.64 119.30
C MET A 921 -51.96 17.33 120.81
N THR A 922 -50.83 17.66 121.43
CA THR A 922 -50.59 17.41 122.86
C THR A 922 -50.96 18.56 123.80
N LYS A 923 -51.44 19.71 123.30
CA LYS A 923 -51.80 20.88 124.13
C LYS A 923 -53.30 21.08 124.38
N ASP A 924 -54.15 20.73 123.42
CA ASP A 924 -55.52 21.27 123.35
C ASP A 924 -56.58 20.49 124.17
N VAL A 925 -56.15 19.70 125.15
CA VAL A 925 -57.02 18.91 126.05
C VAL A 925 -57.71 19.80 127.12
N LEU A 926 -57.50 21.13 127.08
CA LEU A 926 -57.88 22.10 128.13
C LEU A 926 -59.04 23.05 127.75
N ARG A 927 -60.20 22.46 127.37
CA ARG A 927 -61.59 22.97 127.52
C ARG A 927 -62.09 24.27 126.83
N LEU A 928 -63.09 24.08 125.95
CA LEU A 928 -64.39 24.82 125.84
C LEU A 928 -64.41 26.25 125.17
N PRO A 929 -65.54 26.73 124.57
CA PRO A 929 -65.59 26.87 123.09
C PRO A 929 -66.18 28.17 122.44
N GLU A 930 -66.17 28.17 121.08
CA GLU A 930 -67.07 28.82 120.06
C GLU A 930 -66.73 30.14 119.25
N ILE A 931 -66.79 30.01 117.89
CA ILE A 931 -67.37 30.91 116.82
C ILE A 931 -66.53 31.93 115.92
N VAL A 932 -66.24 31.53 114.64
CA VAL A 932 -66.46 32.19 113.27
C VAL A 932 -65.48 33.21 112.49
N GLU A 933 -65.09 32.85 111.22
CA GLU A 933 -64.71 33.57 109.91
C GLU A 933 -63.62 34.71 109.74
N GLU A 934 -63.13 35.24 108.56
CA GLU A 934 -62.72 34.83 107.15
C GLU A 934 -62.07 36.04 106.35
N LYS A 935 -61.17 35.87 105.33
CA LYS A 935 -60.89 36.77 104.12
C LYS A 935 -59.68 36.38 103.18
N ARG A 936 -59.50 37.04 101.99
CA ARG A 936 -58.47 36.76 100.92
C ARG A 936 -57.92 37.98 100.04
N ARG A 937 -56.74 37.81 99.36
CA ARG A 937 -56.14 38.44 98.09
C ARG A 937 -55.07 39.61 98.09
N GLY A 938 -54.13 39.64 97.09
CA GLY A 938 -53.54 40.89 96.44
C GLY A 938 -52.05 40.95 95.89
N GLY A 939 -51.76 41.72 94.78
CA GLY A 939 -50.40 42.19 94.27
C GLY A 939 -49.84 41.59 92.93
N GLY A 940 -48.85 42.11 92.14
CA GLY A 940 -48.27 43.47 91.86
C GLY A 940 -46.80 43.57 91.25
N GLY A 941 -46.49 44.31 90.14
CA GLY A 941 -45.08 44.63 89.66
C GLY A 941 -44.86 45.22 88.21
N ARG A 942 -43.77 46.01 87.90
CA ARG A 942 -43.54 46.73 86.58
C ARG A 942 -42.15 47.47 86.39
N LYS A 943 -41.45 47.46 85.22
CA LYS A 943 -40.51 48.52 84.66
C LYS A 943 -39.89 48.25 83.25
N ARG A 944 -38.98 49.12 82.70
CA ARG A 944 -38.40 49.12 81.30
C ARG A 944 -37.17 50.08 81.08
N ARG A 945 -36.13 49.68 80.30
CA ARG A 945 -35.00 50.41 79.60
C ARG A 945 -33.98 49.35 79.07
N ASN A 946 -32.92 49.53 78.26
CA ASN A 946 -32.44 50.39 77.14
C ASN A 946 -30.94 50.02 76.95
N ASP A 947 -30.50 49.58 75.76
CA ASP A 947 -29.10 49.36 75.30
C ASP A 947 -28.10 48.56 76.17
N ASP A 948 -27.10 47.99 75.48
CA ASP A 948 -25.86 47.36 75.97
C ASP A 948 -25.95 46.17 76.97
N GLY A 949 -25.40 45.03 76.55
CA GLY A 949 -24.85 44.00 77.45
C GLY A 949 -25.83 43.21 78.32
N ASP A 950 -26.63 42.31 77.73
CA ASP A 950 -27.34 41.28 78.50
C ASP A 950 -26.33 40.33 79.21
N GLU A 951 -26.61 40.05 80.49
CA GLU A 951 -25.62 39.59 81.47
C GLU A 951 -25.62 38.05 81.69
N PHE A 952 -24.44 37.50 81.96
CA PHE A 952 -24.13 36.40 82.93
C PHE A 952 -25.00 35.10 82.99
N VAL A 953 -24.47 33.88 83.20
CA VAL A 953 -23.13 33.25 83.06
C VAL A 953 -23.26 31.75 83.42
N ASN A 954 -22.28 30.91 83.05
CA ASN A 954 -22.08 29.50 83.45
C ASN A 954 -23.06 28.43 82.87
N ASP A 955 -22.59 27.29 82.34
CA ASP A 955 -21.19 26.83 82.15
C ASP A 955 -21.05 25.77 81.03
N SER A 956 -19.81 25.56 80.56
CA SER A 956 -19.31 24.45 79.70
C SER A 956 -19.67 24.40 78.19
N SER A 957 -18.89 25.13 77.37
CA SER A 957 -18.33 24.82 76.00
C SER A 957 -19.09 23.93 74.97
N ASP A 958 -19.04 24.17 73.65
CA ASP A 958 -18.01 24.84 72.81
C ASP A 958 -18.62 25.51 71.53
N ALA A 959 -17.86 26.35 70.80
CA ALA A 959 -18.32 27.23 69.71
C ALA A 959 -18.38 26.57 68.29
N GLY A 960 -18.89 27.16 67.20
CA GLY A 960 -19.55 28.47 66.89
C GLY A 960 -20.08 28.42 65.43
N ASN A 961 -21.17 29.08 65.01
CA ASN A 961 -21.47 30.53 64.88
C ASN A 961 -21.05 31.18 63.53
N TYR A 962 -21.99 31.34 62.59
CA TYR A 962 -22.43 32.64 62.03
C TYR A 962 -23.54 32.51 60.95
N ASP A 963 -24.43 33.51 60.87
CA ASP A 963 -25.57 33.61 59.94
C ASP A 963 -25.25 34.33 58.61
N GLY A 964 -26.17 34.28 57.65
CA GLY A 964 -26.14 35.05 56.39
C GLY A 964 -27.28 34.68 55.43
N GLU A 965 -28.17 35.63 55.13
CA GLU A 965 -29.44 35.40 54.42
C GLU A 965 -29.35 35.39 52.87
N GLU A 966 -30.44 34.93 52.24
CA GLU A 966 -30.87 35.09 50.83
C GLU A 966 -30.01 34.49 49.69
N GLY A 967 -30.67 33.73 48.78
CA GLY A 967 -30.24 33.66 47.37
C GLY A 967 -30.12 32.30 46.65
N GLY A 968 -31.22 31.57 46.46
CA GLY A 968 -31.43 30.75 45.24
C GLY A 968 -30.76 29.37 45.09
N GLU A 969 -31.58 28.32 45.26
CA GLU A 969 -31.58 27.06 44.49
C GLU A 969 -30.29 26.21 44.40
N ASP A 970 -30.10 25.37 45.43
CA ASP A 970 -29.64 23.97 45.39
C ASP A 970 -28.53 23.56 44.39
N GLY A 971 -27.28 23.63 44.85
CA GLY A 971 -26.11 23.07 44.16
C GLY A 971 -25.10 22.32 45.03
N GLU A 972 -25.43 21.12 45.52
CA GLU A 972 -24.48 20.18 46.18
C GLU A 972 -24.91 18.71 45.96
N ARG A 973 -24.08 17.68 45.73
CA ARG A 973 -22.61 17.50 45.59
C ARG A 973 -21.72 17.39 46.85
N ARG A 974 -21.87 16.29 47.62
CA ARG A 974 -20.84 15.47 48.36
C ARG A 974 -21.22 15.14 49.82
N GLU A 975 -20.30 14.43 50.48
CA GLU A 975 -20.21 14.06 51.90
C GLU A 975 -21.16 12.92 52.34
N ARG A 976 -20.71 11.70 52.67
CA ARG A 976 -19.67 11.19 53.61
C ARG A 976 -20.00 11.36 55.11
N ARG A 977 -20.08 10.19 55.78
CA ARG A 977 -19.86 9.92 57.22
C ARG A 977 -20.87 10.41 58.26
N LYS A 978 -21.74 9.48 58.67
CA LYS A 978 -22.05 9.11 60.09
C LYS A 978 -22.24 7.57 60.08
N LYS A 979 -21.70 6.79 61.03
CA LYS A 979 -22.13 6.57 62.44
C LYS A 979 -23.62 6.15 62.53
N ASP A 980 -24.02 5.12 63.28
CA ASP A 980 -23.30 3.99 63.89
C ASP A 980 -24.34 2.96 64.45
N LYS A 981 -23.94 1.72 64.77
CA LYS A 981 -24.64 0.77 65.69
C LYS A 981 -26.14 0.43 65.46
N ALA A 982 -26.43 -0.63 64.71
CA ALA A 982 -27.55 -1.55 65.00
C ALA A 982 -27.18 -3.00 64.59
N ALA A 983 -27.70 -4.01 65.30
CA ALA A 983 -26.93 -5.25 65.50
C ALA A 983 -27.73 -6.54 65.84
N LYS A 984 -27.15 -7.68 65.41
CA LYS A 984 -27.21 -9.05 65.99
C LYS A 984 -28.55 -9.81 66.09
N LYS A 985 -28.68 -10.79 65.17
CA LYS A 985 -28.99 -12.21 65.44
C LYS A 985 -27.96 -13.05 64.65
N ALA A 986 -27.41 -14.20 65.06
CA ALA A 986 -27.45 -14.95 66.33
C ALA A 986 -26.10 -15.72 66.56
N SER A 987 -26.03 -16.59 67.59
CA SER A 987 -24.82 -17.31 68.08
C SER A 987 -24.51 -18.64 67.32
N ARG A 988 -23.44 -19.45 67.55
CA ARG A 988 -22.55 -19.69 68.73
C ARG A 988 -21.32 -20.56 68.36
N LYS A 989 -20.29 -20.64 69.25
CA LYS A 989 -19.03 -21.48 69.20
C LYS A 989 -17.97 -21.03 68.16
N LYS A 990 -16.64 -21.06 68.42
CA LYS A 990 -15.83 -21.18 69.67
C LYS A 990 -14.42 -20.55 69.49
N ARG A 991 -13.82 -20.04 70.59
CA ARG A 991 -12.44 -19.53 70.81
C ARG A 991 -11.31 -20.47 70.29
N GLU A 992 -10.03 -20.11 70.08
CA GLU A 992 -9.12 -18.96 70.39
C GLU A 992 -7.88 -19.05 69.41
N ARG A 993 -6.83 -18.20 69.25
CA ARG A 993 -6.14 -17.03 69.91
C ARG A 993 -5.71 -15.99 68.79
N ARG A 994 -5.06 -14.82 68.96
CA ARG A 994 -3.74 -14.32 69.50
C ARG A 994 -2.46 -14.92 68.85
N ASP A 995 -1.40 -14.16 68.52
CA ASP A 995 -1.07 -12.76 68.88
C ASP A 995 -0.22 -11.95 67.86
N SER A 996 -0.28 -10.61 68.00
CA SER A 996 0.67 -9.50 67.68
C SER A 996 1.69 -9.55 66.50
N GLY A 997 1.79 -8.43 65.74
CA GLY A 997 2.96 -8.07 64.91
C GLY A 997 2.76 -6.81 64.04
N GLY A 998 3.72 -5.86 64.07
CA GLY A 998 3.62 -4.53 63.41
C GLY A 998 4.17 -4.42 61.97
N PRO A 999 4.12 -3.22 61.33
CA PRO A 999 4.10 -3.10 59.86
C PRO A 999 5.28 -2.33 59.21
N ASP A 1000 5.56 -2.61 57.93
CA ASP A 1000 6.06 -1.60 56.95
C ASP A 1000 5.97 -2.07 55.47
N SER A 1001 6.27 -1.15 54.53
CA SER A 1001 6.70 -1.35 53.12
C SER A 1001 5.65 -1.47 51.99
N ASN A 1002 4.79 -0.44 51.85
CA ASN A 1002 4.08 -0.17 50.60
C ASN A 1002 5.05 0.20 49.44
N ARG A 1003 5.62 -0.80 48.76
CA ARG A 1003 6.53 -0.59 47.59
C ARG A 1003 6.54 -1.69 46.52
N ARG A 1004 5.57 -2.62 46.52
CA ARG A 1004 5.61 -3.83 45.66
C ARG A 1004 4.61 -3.90 44.49
N ASP A 1005 3.43 -3.30 44.58
CA ASP A 1005 2.36 -3.61 43.61
C ASP A 1005 2.43 -2.83 42.28
N GLU A 1006 3.12 -1.69 42.24
CA GLU A 1006 3.31 -0.93 40.99
C GLU A 1006 4.18 -1.69 39.97
N LYS A 1007 5.15 -2.49 40.44
CA LYS A 1007 5.94 -3.40 39.58
C LYS A 1007 5.16 -4.64 39.11
N LYS A 1008 3.99 -4.96 39.68
CA LYS A 1008 3.12 -6.04 39.17
C LYS A 1008 2.26 -5.59 37.99
N ARG A 1009 1.76 -4.35 37.95
CA ARG A 1009 0.96 -3.83 36.83
C ARG A 1009 1.75 -3.82 35.52
N LYS A 1010 2.92 -3.17 35.49
CA LYS A 1010 3.78 -3.10 34.30
C LYS A 1010 4.20 -4.49 33.77
N ARG A 1011 4.43 -5.47 34.66
CA ARG A 1011 4.73 -6.86 34.28
C ARG A 1011 3.53 -7.67 33.77
N LYS A 1012 2.29 -7.20 33.96
CA LYS A 1012 1.09 -7.78 33.31
C LYS A 1012 0.95 -7.22 31.90
N GLU A 1013 0.98 -5.89 31.77
CA GLU A 1013 0.91 -5.15 30.50
C GLU A 1013 1.99 -5.61 29.48
N GLU A 1014 3.23 -5.84 29.93
CA GLU A 1014 4.31 -6.35 29.09
C GLU A 1014 4.09 -7.81 28.65
N ARG A 1015 3.42 -8.62 29.47
CA ARG A 1015 3.07 -10.02 29.14
C ARG A 1015 1.94 -10.07 28.12
N ASP A 1016 0.93 -9.22 28.28
CA ASP A 1016 -0.24 -9.17 27.41
C ASP A 1016 0.17 -8.65 26.00
N ARG A 1017 1.10 -7.67 25.91
CA ARG A 1017 1.77 -7.30 24.64
C ARG A 1017 2.47 -8.49 23.98
N LYS A 1018 3.31 -9.21 24.73
CA LYS A 1018 4.08 -10.37 24.22
C LYS A 1018 3.23 -11.60 23.87
N LEU A 1019 1.95 -11.63 24.26
CA LEU A 1019 0.96 -12.58 23.73
C LEU A 1019 0.34 -12.12 22.40
N GLN A 1020 0.11 -10.82 22.21
CA GLN A 1020 -0.43 -10.28 20.96
C GLN A 1020 0.54 -10.43 19.78
N GLU A 1021 1.85 -10.30 20.02
CA GLU A 1021 2.91 -10.44 19.01
C GLU A 1021 3.08 -11.88 18.44
N LYS A 1022 2.42 -12.89 19.01
CA LYS A 1022 2.62 -14.31 18.64
C LYS A 1022 1.44 -15.00 17.94
N LEU A 1023 0.38 -14.26 17.59
CA LEU A 1023 -0.80 -14.83 16.93
C LEU A 1023 -0.68 -14.73 15.41
N SER A 1024 -0.80 -15.88 14.72
CA SER A 1024 -0.85 -15.93 13.26
C SER A 1024 -2.00 -15.09 12.70
N ALA A 1025 -1.84 -14.48 11.52
CA ALA A 1025 -2.86 -13.64 10.90
C ALA A 1025 -4.25 -14.31 10.86
N LYS A 1026 -4.31 -15.60 10.46
CA LYS A 1026 -5.54 -16.42 10.45
C LYS A 1026 -6.18 -16.62 11.83
N GLN A 1027 -5.39 -16.62 12.91
CA GLN A 1027 -5.89 -16.69 14.28
C GLN A 1027 -6.35 -15.32 14.78
N SER A 1028 -5.62 -14.25 14.45
CA SER A 1028 -5.95 -12.88 14.87
C SER A 1028 -7.32 -12.41 14.36
N ALA A 1029 -7.66 -12.74 13.11
CA ALA A 1029 -8.97 -12.43 12.52
C ALA A 1029 -10.13 -13.15 13.26
N LYS A 1030 -9.91 -14.41 13.67
CA LYS A 1030 -10.93 -15.25 14.32
C LYS A 1030 -11.17 -14.91 15.81
N ILE A 1031 -10.38 -13.99 16.37
CA ILE A 1031 -10.47 -13.54 17.78
C ILE A 1031 -11.04 -12.11 17.87
N LYS A 1032 -10.68 -11.20 16.95
CA LYS A 1032 -11.11 -9.79 16.97
C LYS A 1032 -12.64 -9.62 16.91
N SER A 1033 -13.36 -10.51 16.23
CA SER A 1033 -14.84 -10.48 16.13
C SER A 1033 -15.59 -10.88 17.41
N ARG A 1034 -14.89 -11.29 18.49
CA ARG A 1034 -15.49 -11.79 19.74
C ARG A 1034 -15.23 -10.90 20.98
N ALA A 1035 -14.57 -9.75 20.79
CA ALA A 1035 -13.99 -8.96 21.89
C ALA A 1035 -14.81 -7.75 22.39
N PHE A 1036 -15.99 -7.48 21.84
CA PHE A 1036 -16.80 -6.27 22.16
C PHE A 1036 -18.06 -6.54 23.00
N LEU A 1037 -18.22 -7.74 23.57
CA LEU A 1037 -19.39 -8.15 24.36
C LEU A 1037 -19.00 -8.99 25.59
N SER A 1038 -18.37 -8.37 26.60
CA SER A 1038 -18.31 -8.92 27.97
C SER A 1038 -17.84 -7.86 28.99
N SER A 1039 -18.70 -7.49 29.95
CA SER A 1039 -18.30 -6.69 31.13
C SER A 1039 -19.31 -6.74 32.30
N SER A 1040 -19.69 -7.93 32.75
CA SER A 1040 -20.41 -8.12 34.03
C SER A 1040 -20.23 -9.55 34.55
N GLU A 1041 -19.41 -9.74 35.58
CA GLU A 1041 -19.18 -11.04 36.24
C GLU A 1041 -19.99 -11.17 37.53
N SER A 1042 -20.79 -12.24 37.63
CA SER A 1042 -21.24 -12.92 38.86
C SER A 1042 -21.75 -14.29 38.39
N SER A 1043 -21.12 -15.43 38.71
CA SER A 1043 -21.07 -16.09 40.04
C SER A 1043 -22.50 -16.37 40.54
N ASP A 1044 -22.95 -17.61 40.75
CA ASP A 1044 -22.21 -18.82 41.19
C ASP A 1044 -22.44 -20.11 40.35
N ASP A 1045 -21.76 -21.20 40.74
CA ASP A 1045 -21.75 -22.53 40.11
C ASP A 1045 -23.04 -23.35 40.31
N ASP A 1046 -23.41 -24.18 39.31
CA ASP A 1046 -23.47 -25.64 39.54
C ASP A 1046 -23.45 -26.50 38.23
N LYS A 1047 -23.08 -27.78 38.38
CA LYS A 1047 -23.06 -28.86 37.35
C LYS A 1047 -23.71 -30.12 37.98
N PRO A 1048 -24.03 -31.26 37.29
CA PRO A 1048 -23.46 -31.75 36.01
C PRO A 1048 -24.34 -32.60 35.05
N LYS A 1049 -23.73 -32.90 33.87
CA LYS A 1049 -23.85 -34.12 33.03
C LYS A 1049 -25.10 -34.40 32.14
N PRO A 1050 -24.91 -35.08 30.98
CA PRO A 1050 -25.99 -35.46 30.04
C PRO A 1050 -26.39 -36.95 30.14
N ALA A 1051 -27.52 -37.33 29.53
CA ALA A 1051 -27.88 -38.72 29.26
C ALA A 1051 -28.83 -38.88 28.05
N ALA A 1052 -28.54 -39.91 27.23
CA ALA A 1052 -29.41 -40.70 26.35
C ALA A 1052 -30.49 -40.04 25.47
N ASP A 1053 -30.32 -40.16 24.15
CA ASP A 1053 -31.44 -40.37 23.22
C ASP A 1053 -32.19 -41.67 23.53
N SER A 1054 -33.52 -41.63 23.48
CA SER A 1054 -34.37 -42.78 23.17
C SER A 1054 -35.64 -42.28 22.49
N SER A 1055 -36.09 -42.99 21.45
CA SER A 1055 -37.26 -42.63 20.65
C SER A 1055 -38.55 -42.55 21.48
N ASP A 1056 -39.49 -41.70 21.06
CA ASP A 1056 -40.68 -42.13 20.32
C ASP A 1056 -41.42 -40.90 19.72
N ASP A 1057 -42.37 -41.13 18.80
CA ASP A 1057 -43.05 -40.09 18.02
C ASP A 1057 -44.05 -39.26 18.85
N GLU A 1058 -43.80 -37.95 19.04
CA GLU A 1058 -44.87 -36.96 19.26
C GLU A 1058 -44.69 -35.70 18.39
N VAL A 1059 -45.82 -35.04 18.10
CA VAL A 1059 -45.90 -33.96 17.10
C VAL A 1059 -45.56 -32.60 17.72
N ASP A 1060 -44.39 -32.08 17.37
CA ASP A 1060 -43.86 -30.80 17.85
C ASP A 1060 -44.83 -29.62 17.54
N PRO A 1061 -45.32 -28.88 18.55
CA PRO A 1061 -46.32 -27.85 18.35
C PRO A 1061 -45.74 -26.62 17.63
N ARG A 1062 -46.52 -26.05 16.71
CA ARG A 1062 -46.14 -24.84 15.95
C ARG A 1062 -45.77 -23.69 16.91
N PRO A 1063 -44.71 -22.90 16.61
CA PRO A 1063 -44.34 -21.76 17.43
C PRO A 1063 -45.45 -20.69 17.48
N PRO A 1064 -45.48 -19.84 18.52
CA PRO A 1064 -46.55 -18.86 18.71
C PRO A 1064 -46.69 -17.89 17.53
N VAL A 1065 -47.93 -17.53 17.19
CA VAL A 1065 -48.24 -16.56 16.13
C VAL A 1065 -47.84 -15.16 16.59
N ASP A 1066 -47.13 -14.43 15.72
CA ASP A 1066 -46.50 -13.15 16.05
C ASP A 1066 -47.51 -11.98 16.09
N GLU A 1067 -47.94 -11.58 17.28
CA GLU A 1067 -48.90 -10.47 17.49
C GLU A 1067 -48.45 -9.14 16.84
N PHE A 1068 -47.14 -8.92 16.61
CA PHE A 1068 -46.62 -7.60 16.18
C PHE A 1068 -46.64 -7.36 14.66
N ASP A 1069 -46.75 -8.42 13.85
CA ASP A 1069 -46.75 -8.36 12.38
C ASP A 1069 -47.83 -9.26 11.72
N SER A 1070 -48.70 -9.87 12.52
CA SER A 1070 -49.88 -10.60 12.01
C SER A 1070 -51.05 -9.62 11.82
N PRO A 1071 -51.73 -9.64 10.66
CA PRO A 1071 -52.55 -10.82 10.37
C PRO A 1071 -52.46 -11.38 8.94
N THR A 1072 -52.46 -12.71 8.87
CA THR A 1072 -52.78 -13.54 7.69
C THR A 1072 -52.02 -13.22 6.39
N ARG A 1073 -50.89 -13.91 6.21
CA ARG A 1073 -50.61 -14.47 4.87
C ARG A 1073 -51.74 -15.46 4.57
N THR A 1074 -52.62 -15.11 3.64
CA THR A 1074 -53.62 -16.05 3.12
C THR A 1074 -52.93 -16.99 2.13
N ASP A 1075 -52.30 -18.05 2.65
CA ASP A 1075 -52.06 -19.23 1.84
C ASP A 1075 -53.42 -19.85 1.47
N SER A 1076 -53.61 -20.07 0.18
CA SER A 1076 -54.79 -20.73 -0.38
C SER A 1076 -54.87 -22.18 0.07
N ASP A 1077 -56.07 -22.63 0.47
CA ASP A 1077 -56.67 -23.89 0.02
C ASP A 1077 -58.10 -24.04 0.55
N SER A 1078 -59.09 -24.10 -0.35
CA SER A 1078 -60.48 -24.40 0.00
C SER A 1078 -61.27 -24.95 -1.20
N ASP A 1079 -61.04 -26.24 -1.50
CA ASP A 1079 -61.93 -27.17 -2.19
C ASP A 1079 -61.27 -28.57 -2.06
N ARG A 1080 -61.95 -29.69 -1.76
CA ARG A 1080 -63.39 -29.91 -1.66
C ARG A 1080 -63.72 -31.18 -0.85
N GLU A 1081 -64.96 -31.24 -0.35
CA GLU A 1081 -65.79 -32.43 -0.10
C GLU A 1081 -65.17 -33.71 0.53
N THR A 1082 -65.55 -33.91 1.79
CA THR A 1082 -65.81 -35.20 2.46
C THR A 1082 -66.12 -36.42 1.57
N THR A 1083 -65.51 -37.57 1.86
CA THR A 1083 -66.26 -38.79 2.30
C THR A 1083 -65.35 -39.89 2.83
N THR A 1084 -65.92 -40.82 3.61
CA THR A 1084 -65.21 -41.94 4.24
C THR A 1084 -65.28 -43.23 3.42
N LYS A 1085 -64.17 -43.99 3.33
CA LYS A 1085 -64.17 -45.47 3.42
C LYS A 1085 -62.77 -46.09 3.49
N LYS A 1086 -62.65 -47.12 4.35
CA LYS A 1086 -61.47 -48.00 4.50
C LYS A 1086 -61.34 -48.94 3.31
N LYS A 1087 -60.10 -49.28 2.89
CA LYS A 1087 -59.68 -50.68 2.59
C LYS A 1087 -58.15 -50.85 2.51
N LYS A 1088 -57.70 -52.08 2.79
CA LYS A 1088 -56.28 -52.53 2.81
C LYS A 1088 -55.88 -53.19 1.48
N LYS A 1089 -54.58 -53.53 1.37
CA LYS A 1089 -53.86 -54.39 0.38
C LYS A 1089 -53.16 -53.59 -0.73
N LYS A 1090 -51.97 -53.99 -1.22
CA LYS A 1090 -51.03 -55.05 -0.79
C LYS A 1090 -49.58 -54.67 -1.20
N ALA A 1091 -48.58 -55.29 -0.59
CA ALA A 1091 -47.18 -55.14 -0.98
C ALA A 1091 -46.76 -56.10 -2.12
N VAL A 1092 -45.67 -55.74 -2.78
CA VAL A 1092 -44.68 -56.65 -3.43
C VAL A 1092 -43.29 -56.18 -2.97
N VAL A 1093 -42.33 -57.10 -2.92
CA VAL A 1093 -40.95 -56.95 -2.45
C VAL A 1093 -40.05 -57.57 -3.51
N ASP A 1094 -38.80 -57.13 -3.66
CA ASP A 1094 -37.68 -58.05 -3.92
C ASP A 1094 -36.31 -57.45 -3.54
N SER A 1095 -35.52 -58.32 -2.92
CA SER A 1095 -34.13 -58.30 -2.45
C SER A 1095 -33.11 -58.41 -3.60
N ASP A 1096 -31.77 -58.46 -3.47
CA ASP A 1096 -30.75 -58.29 -2.38
C ASP A 1096 -29.41 -57.89 -3.11
N GLU A 1097 -28.17 -57.78 -2.57
CA GLU A 1097 -27.52 -58.05 -1.25
C GLU A 1097 -26.42 -56.94 -1.06
N GLY A 1098 -25.30 -57.02 -0.29
CA GLY A 1098 -24.73 -58.07 0.56
C GLY A 1098 -23.24 -57.89 0.90
N SER A 1099 -22.87 -57.92 2.19
CA SER A 1099 -21.48 -57.95 2.72
C SER A 1099 -20.57 -56.75 2.33
N VAL A 1100 -19.31 -56.57 2.80
CA VAL A 1100 -18.47 -57.23 3.84
C VAL A 1100 -17.88 -56.13 4.76
N SER A 1101 -17.24 -56.50 5.88
CA SER A 1101 -16.50 -55.61 6.80
C SER A 1101 -14.98 -55.86 6.81
N GLY A 1102 -14.19 -54.90 7.31
CA GLY A 1102 -12.76 -55.10 7.59
C GLY A 1102 -12.08 -53.92 8.30
N SER A 1103 -11.53 -54.16 9.51
CA SER A 1103 -10.77 -53.19 10.30
C SER A 1103 -9.34 -53.66 10.53
N GLY A 1104 -8.36 -52.73 10.53
CA GLY A 1104 -6.95 -53.03 10.75
C GLY A 1104 -6.13 -51.79 11.12
N SER A 1105 -5.02 -51.97 11.83
CA SER A 1105 -4.28 -50.88 12.50
C SER A 1105 -2.76 -51.02 12.41
N GLY A 1106 -2.06 -49.88 12.34
CA GLY A 1106 -0.60 -49.75 12.34
C GLY A 1106 0.02 -49.69 10.93
N SER A 1107 1.22 -49.18 10.72
CA SER A 1107 2.06 -48.27 11.53
C SER A 1107 3.25 -47.78 10.66
N ASP A 1108 4.02 -46.82 11.17
CA ASP A 1108 5.42 -46.51 10.78
C ASP A 1108 5.74 -45.86 9.41
N ASN A 1109 6.43 -44.71 9.49
CA ASN A 1109 7.33 -44.07 8.52
C ASN A 1109 6.73 -43.58 7.17
N ASP A 1110 7.21 -42.49 6.55
CA ASP A 1110 8.54 -41.84 6.58
C ASP A 1110 8.52 -40.30 6.74
N ASP A 1111 9.58 -39.76 7.36
CA ASP A 1111 9.99 -38.35 7.30
C ASP A 1111 10.95 -38.11 6.11
N LYS A 1112 10.75 -37.04 5.32
CA LYS A 1112 11.83 -36.26 4.67
C LYS A 1112 11.39 -35.01 3.89
N PRO A 1113 11.98 -33.83 4.18
CA PRO A 1113 12.07 -32.70 3.26
C PRO A 1113 13.49 -32.56 2.67
N ILE A 1114 13.63 -32.38 1.35
CA ILE A 1114 14.91 -32.13 0.65
C ILE A 1114 14.76 -30.98 -0.38
N ILE A 1115 15.88 -30.33 -0.73
CA ILE A 1115 15.97 -29.01 -1.41
C ILE A 1115 16.82 -29.13 -2.70
N GLY A 1116 16.45 -28.39 -3.75
CA GLY A 1116 17.22 -28.18 -4.99
C GLY A 1116 16.96 -29.23 -6.09
N GLY A 1117 17.24 -28.97 -7.38
CA GLY A 1117 17.71 -27.73 -8.03
C GLY A 1117 18.36 -28.03 -9.40
N SER A 1118 18.32 -27.08 -10.36
CA SER A 1118 18.68 -27.22 -11.80
C SER A 1118 17.81 -28.24 -12.58
N ASP A 1119 17.26 -27.99 -13.77
CA ASP A 1119 17.63 -27.24 -15.00
C ASP A 1119 18.27 -28.14 -16.08
N ASP A 1120 17.99 -27.80 -17.35
CA ASP A 1120 18.39 -28.45 -18.62
C ASP A 1120 17.77 -29.87 -18.87
N ASP A 1121 17.45 -30.33 -20.08
CA ASP A 1121 17.86 -29.95 -21.45
C ASP A 1121 16.72 -29.97 -22.50
N ASP A 1122 17.04 -29.45 -23.70
CA ASP A 1122 16.27 -29.31 -24.96
C ASP A 1122 15.54 -30.57 -25.52
N ASP A 1123 14.48 -30.34 -26.33
CA ASP A 1123 14.34 -30.95 -27.68
C ASP A 1123 13.21 -30.31 -28.54
N ASP A 1124 13.54 -29.55 -29.61
CA ASP A 1124 12.81 -29.58 -30.92
C ASP A 1124 13.48 -28.75 -32.05
N LYS A 1125 13.43 -29.25 -33.31
CA LYS A 1125 14.07 -28.71 -34.55
C LYS A 1125 13.51 -29.43 -35.80
N PRO A 1126 13.80 -29.04 -37.07
CA PRO A 1126 13.89 -27.69 -37.68
C PRO A 1126 13.27 -27.60 -39.12
N ALA A 1127 12.81 -26.42 -39.58
CA ALA A 1127 12.65 -26.04 -41.01
C ALA A 1127 12.20 -24.55 -41.15
N GLY A 1128 12.37 -23.82 -42.28
CA GLY A 1128 13.18 -24.10 -43.48
C GLY A 1128 12.62 -23.54 -44.82
N GLY A 1129 13.01 -22.33 -45.25
CA GLY A 1129 13.16 -21.98 -46.69
C GLY A 1129 12.26 -20.91 -47.37
N ASN A 1130 12.88 -19.77 -47.71
CA ASN A 1130 12.87 -19.06 -49.03
C ASN A 1130 11.65 -18.31 -49.63
N SER A 1131 12.02 -17.40 -50.58
CA SER A 1131 11.23 -16.48 -51.45
C SER A 1131 10.43 -15.38 -50.74
N ARG A 1132 10.53 -14.06 -51.03
CA ARG A 1132 10.90 -13.20 -52.20
C ARG A 1132 9.86 -13.05 -53.34
N ASP A 1133 9.44 -11.79 -53.47
CA ASP A 1133 9.24 -10.98 -54.68
C ASP A 1133 8.26 -11.46 -55.79
N SER A 1134 7.10 -10.78 -55.90
CA SER A 1134 6.63 -10.12 -57.15
C SER A 1134 5.27 -9.41 -56.99
N ASP A 1135 4.99 -8.49 -57.91
CA ASP A 1135 3.83 -7.57 -57.91
C ASP A 1135 2.46 -8.23 -58.13
N GLY A 1136 1.40 -7.58 -57.65
CA GLY A 1136 0.02 -7.97 -57.87
C GLY A 1136 -0.98 -6.87 -57.49
N SER A 1137 -1.35 -6.03 -58.45
CA SER A 1137 -2.27 -4.89 -58.25
C SER A 1137 -3.74 -5.31 -58.24
N ASP A 1138 -4.54 -4.82 -57.28
CA ASP A 1138 -5.91 -4.40 -57.60
C ASP A 1138 -6.49 -3.39 -56.59
N ALA A 1139 -7.43 -2.55 -57.04
CA ALA A 1139 -7.99 -1.43 -56.26
C ALA A 1139 -9.41 -1.01 -56.77
N PRO A 1140 -10.00 0.10 -56.30
CA PRO A 1140 -10.74 0.15 -55.04
C PRO A 1140 -12.22 0.56 -55.23
N LYS A 1141 -13.07 0.40 -54.20
CA LYS A 1141 -14.41 1.02 -54.19
C LYS A 1141 -14.75 1.71 -52.86
N LYS A 1142 -14.68 3.04 -52.88
CA LYS A 1142 -15.40 3.90 -51.91
C LYS A 1142 -16.91 3.79 -52.15
N LYS A 1143 -17.70 3.97 -51.09
CA LYS A 1143 -19.04 4.57 -51.18
C LYS A 1143 -19.12 5.73 -50.21
N VAL A 1144 -19.21 6.94 -50.75
CA VAL A 1144 -19.78 8.09 -50.06
C VAL A 1144 -21.25 8.13 -50.44
N ILE A 1145 -22.12 8.46 -49.49
CA ILE A 1145 -23.50 8.89 -49.77
C ILE A 1145 -23.72 10.14 -48.93
N GLU A 1146 -23.63 11.28 -49.58
CA GLU A 1146 -24.30 12.51 -49.14
C GLU A 1146 -25.69 12.50 -49.80
N SER A 1147 -26.69 13.07 -49.11
CA SER A 1147 -28.02 13.34 -49.66
C SER A 1147 -28.62 14.52 -48.90
N ASP A 1148 -29.06 15.54 -49.63
CA ASP A 1148 -29.37 16.87 -49.12
C ASP A 1148 -30.71 16.99 -48.36
N SER A 1149 -30.84 18.11 -47.64
CA SER A 1149 -32.08 18.84 -47.30
C SER A 1149 -33.32 18.05 -46.84
N ASP A 1150 -33.57 18.05 -45.53
CA ASP A 1150 -34.44 19.06 -44.88
C ASP A 1150 -34.14 19.16 -43.36
#